data_AF-A0A9N8DHQ9-F1
#
_entry.id   AF-A0A9N8DHQ9-F1
#
_cell.length_a   1.000
_cell.length_b   1.000
_cell.length_c   1.000
_cell.angle_alpha   90.00
_cell.angle_beta   90.00
_cell.angle_gamma   90.00
#
_symmetry.space_group_name_H-M   'P 1'
#
loop_
_entity.id
_entity.type
_entity.pdbx_description
1 polymer ?
#
loop_
_entity_poly.entity_id
_entity_poly.type
_entity_poly.pdbx_seq_one_letter_code
_entity_poly.pdbx_strand_id
1 'polypeptide(L)'
;MNITSASYPYSGDISTTSSLMGGQETWLRSALNPNFVSGKAWGLDKYADFEMPFDNLSETWPTVFLVVALYLLMVFTVKPLKQQPSPGKAWMPNLNLVDLQTCRHAWNTCLALYSVLGSLHMLTYMAHRISSEGFYAAFTAPDDSFDDGPVGFWFLLFTLGKVVELGDTVFLLLSGRKIMFLHWWHHATMLPCCWYALQAKIPMFRACTTINYSIHAVMYSYFALNDTSLCEDNPNFRYTWAQRITTMQCTQFVLCLMIIATGAYDRFMYNNTDIPYPSVVLSYFILGGYLYLFLQFAEEKYAYKSQVRRAVIQLYAKYAVASASNDTQSEDSQVPWHRSDLTLEQRFQEATKMAAMLYGSATKEDLEAMYGCYKQAREGPMPQEMANSPEPTHDEKALTKYRAWKSVQDLTQEQAQEKYISIMDVLRERSQASTEQNKQQRRNKKQSAATSGAANQKSGILYPVRIAGHGRYLPRRVVTNDEIEEMGGFELSSQEKKRTGVLQRHYTDVDGGENLVQNGARAIRAACAKAGIDPEDLDLIIGGFGGHQVLPDDATLVQRELGLGESGIRAFTVHATCLSFLVGMEVAGSFMRDGKYQKVAVFCSSISSVGIYKTDPHTAGLFGDGAAAVILEPASSGNNGNSSVNDAGIHGVHMETYGIGADTCRIRGGGNHRPYYRPDYDERESYFEMDGQGTLSLVSKYAPAALHNFIPGLERGLNNLKLPGSDERVTVDWVVPHQASAVAVDSLAMFGWPDEKILKTLHKYGNCVSSSLPLTLCDGIDNNTIKRGDRVLLCGTSAGISCASMLLTY
;
A
#
# COMPACT_ATOMS: atom_id res chain seq x y z
N MET A 1 7.78 -3.02 -56.53
CA MET A 1 7.42 -4.44 -56.60
C MET A 1 6.01 -4.56 -56.04
N ASN A 2 5.04 -4.89 -56.88
CA ASN A 2 3.65 -5.14 -56.51
C ASN A 2 3.59 -6.35 -55.58
N ILE A 3 2.95 -6.21 -54.42
CA ILE A 3 2.37 -7.33 -53.70
C ILE A 3 0.91 -6.99 -53.46
N THR A 4 0.09 -7.80 -54.10
CA THR A 4 -1.36 -7.82 -54.16
C THR A 4 -2.00 -7.98 -52.79
N SER A 5 -3.16 -7.34 -52.64
CA SER A 5 -4.17 -7.56 -51.60
C SER A 5 -4.39 -9.05 -51.32
N ALA A 6 -3.96 -9.52 -50.15
CA ALA A 6 -4.40 -10.78 -49.59
C ALA A 6 -5.56 -10.48 -48.63
N SER A 7 -6.78 -10.66 -49.14
CA SER A 7 -7.99 -10.83 -48.34
C SER A 7 -7.79 -12.02 -47.39
N TYR A 8 -7.74 -11.76 -46.09
CA TYR A 8 -7.79 -12.82 -45.08
C TYR A 8 -9.24 -13.28 -44.89
N PRO A 9 -9.52 -14.60 -44.86
CA PRO A 9 -10.86 -15.12 -44.66
C PRO A 9 -11.19 -15.12 -43.17
N TYR A 10 -11.87 -14.07 -42.69
CA TYR A 10 -12.70 -14.21 -41.49
C TYR A 10 -14.06 -14.77 -41.93
N SER A 11 -14.06 -16.04 -42.31
CA SER A 11 -15.26 -16.89 -42.39
C SER A 11 -15.14 -18.03 -41.38
N GLY A 12 -14.69 -17.70 -40.18
CA GLY A 12 -14.82 -18.55 -38.99
C GLY A 12 -16.01 -18.03 -38.21
N ASP A 13 -17.05 -18.87 -38.10
CA ASP A 13 -18.24 -18.66 -37.29
C ASP A 13 -17.97 -17.88 -35.99
N ILE A 14 -18.51 -16.67 -35.89
CA ILE A 14 -18.70 -15.94 -34.61
C ILE A 14 -19.94 -16.56 -33.92
N SER A 15 -19.92 -17.88 -33.73
CA SER A 15 -20.96 -18.62 -33.02
C SER A 15 -20.40 -19.46 -31.86
N THR A 16 -19.08 -19.45 -31.62
CA THR A 16 -18.44 -20.29 -30.60
C THR A 16 -17.63 -19.55 -29.53
N THR A 17 -17.57 -18.22 -29.55
CA THR A 17 -17.04 -17.41 -28.42
C THR A 17 -18.10 -16.58 -27.70
N SER A 18 -19.38 -16.71 -28.06
CA SER A 18 -20.51 -16.11 -27.33
C SER A 18 -20.98 -16.94 -26.12
N SER A 19 -20.38 -18.10 -25.85
CA SER A 19 -20.84 -19.02 -24.79
C SER A 19 -20.09 -18.92 -23.45
N LEU A 20 -19.07 -18.06 -23.33
CA LEU A 20 -18.26 -17.95 -22.09
C LEU A 20 -18.42 -16.64 -21.30
N MET A 21 -19.29 -15.72 -21.72
CA MET A 21 -19.73 -14.56 -20.91
C MET A 21 -21.22 -14.22 -21.11
N GLY A 22 -22.06 -15.23 -21.37
CA GLY A 22 -23.51 -15.08 -21.50
C GLY A 22 -24.18 -14.94 -20.14
N GLY A 23 -24.08 -13.77 -19.50
CA GLY A 23 -24.79 -13.55 -18.23
C GLY A 23 -24.88 -12.14 -17.67
N GLN A 24 -24.06 -11.16 -18.09
CA GLN A 24 -24.02 -9.84 -17.43
C GLN A 24 -24.27 -8.60 -18.30
N GLU A 25 -24.46 -8.72 -19.63
CA GLU A 25 -24.52 -7.55 -20.51
C GLU A 25 -25.93 -7.07 -20.95
N THR A 26 -27.01 -7.58 -20.36
CA THR A 26 -28.38 -7.24 -20.80
C THR A 26 -28.85 -5.84 -20.35
N TRP A 27 -28.37 -5.32 -19.22
CA TRP A 27 -28.84 -4.02 -18.71
C TRP A 27 -28.27 -2.83 -19.51
N LEU A 28 -26.97 -2.86 -19.86
CA LEU A 28 -26.31 -1.81 -20.65
C LEU A 28 -26.90 -1.67 -22.06
N ARG A 29 -27.20 -2.80 -22.72
CA ARG A 29 -27.84 -2.82 -24.05
C ARG A 29 -29.27 -2.28 -24.04
N SER A 30 -29.99 -2.41 -22.91
CA SER A 30 -31.37 -1.90 -22.77
C SER A 30 -31.43 -0.41 -22.40
N ALA A 31 -30.37 0.14 -21.80
CA ALA A 31 -30.35 1.50 -21.25
C ALA A 31 -29.95 2.58 -22.27
N LEU A 32 -29.36 2.21 -23.42
CA LEU A 32 -28.77 3.16 -24.36
C LEU A 32 -29.57 3.18 -25.67
N ASN A 33 -30.21 4.31 -25.96
CA ASN A 33 -30.95 4.53 -27.20
C ASN A 33 -30.05 4.33 -28.43
N PRO A 34 -30.43 3.52 -29.44
CA PRO A 34 -29.61 3.26 -30.63
C PRO A 34 -29.13 4.52 -31.37
N ASN A 35 -29.94 5.59 -31.38
CA ASN A 35 -29.55 6.87 -32.00
C ASN A 35 -28.51 7.65 -31.17
N PHE A 36 -28.48 7.42 -29.85
CA PHE A 36 -27.51 7.99 -28.93
C PHE A 36 -26.17 7.25 -29.01
N VAL A 37 -26.25 5.94 -29.23
CA VAL A 37 -25.13 5.01 -29.41
C VAL A 37 -24.50 5.17 -30.80
N SER A 38 -25.29 5.42 -31.84
CA SER A 38 -24.81 5.62 -33.22
C SER A 38 -24.30 7.04 -33.51
N GLY A 39 -24.20 7.92 -32.50
CA GLY A 39 -23.78 9.32 -32.67
C GLY A 39 -24.79 10.25 -33.37
N LYS A 40 -25.90 9.73 -33.90
CA LYS A 40 -26.92 10.50 -34.67
C LYS A 40 -27.64 11.54 -33.81
N ALA A 41 -27.86 11.25 -32.52
CA ALA A 41 -28.51 12.18 -31.59
C ALA A 41 -27.68 13.45 -31.32
N TRP A 42 -26.38 13.43 -31.65
CA TRP A 42 -25.43 14.51 -31.36
C TRP A 42 -24.91 15.21 -32.63
N GLY A 43 -25.42 14.84 -33.81
CA GLY A 43 -25.01 15.45 -35.08
C GLY A 43 -23.67 14.94 -35.63
N LEU A 44 -23.17 13.79 -35.16
CA LEU A 44 -21.92 13.19 -35.66
C LEU A 44 -22.01 12.74 -37.13
N ASP A 45 -23.22 12.52 -37.64
CA ASP A 45 -23.53 12.30 -39.04
C ASP A 45 -23.08 13.47 -39.95
N LYS A 46 -22.92 14.68 -39.41
CA LYS A 46 -22.41 15.86 -40.16
C LYS A 46 -20.92 15.80 -40.47
N TYR A 47 -20.18 14.91 -39.83
CA TYR A 47 -18.74 14.71 -40.04
C TYR A 47 -18.43 13.31 -40.59
N ALA A 48 -19.44 12.62 -41.14
CA ALA A 48 -19.27 11.33 -41.77
C ALA A 48 -18.31 11.40 -42.98
N ASP A 49 -18.23 12.57 -43.63
CA ASP A 49 -17.38 12.84 -44.79
C ASP A 49 -16.04 13.52 -44.42
N PHE A 50 -15.61 13.46 -43.15
CA PHE A 50 -14.31 13.99 -42.74
C PHE A 50 -13.18 13.08 -43.25
N GLU A 51 -12.32 13.63 -44.10
CA GLU A 51 -11.06 13.02 -44.53
C GLU A 51 -9.87 13.71 -43.86
N MET A 52 -8.88 12.91 -43.45
CA MET A 52 -7.66 13.43 -42.83
C MET A 52 -6.92 14.40 -43.78
N PRO A 53 -6.66 15.65 -43.37
CA PRO A 53 -6.14 16.70 -44.26
C PRO A 53 -4.65 16.56 -44.60
N PHE A 54 -4.01 15.47 -44.17
CA PHE A 54 -2.59 15.20 -44.37
C PHE A 54 -2.43 13.87 -45.09
N ASP A 55 -2.06 13.90 -46.38
CA ASP A 55 -1.82 12.70 -47.19
C ASP A 55 -0.71 11.80 -46.61
N ASN A 56 0.27 12.40 -45.93
CA ASN A 56 1.36 11.67 -45.28
C ASN A 56 1.85 12.37 -43.99
N LEU A 57 1.36 11.92 -42.83
CA LEU A 57 1.75 12.41 -41.50
C LEU A 57 3.26 12.27 -41.19
N SER A 58 4.00 11.45 -41.94
CA SER A 58 5.46 11.30 -41.75
C SER A 58 6.24 12.55 -42.21
N GLU A 59 5.72 13.30 -43.17
CA GLU A 59 6.40 14.48 -43.73
C GLU A 59 6.27 15.70 -42.81
N THR A 60 5.35 15.66 -41.85
CA THR A 60 5.06 16.77 -40.92
C THR A 60 5.88 16.73 -39.63
N TRP A 61 6.70 15.71 -39.40
CA TRP A 61 7.59 15.61 -38.22
C TRP A 61 8.53 16.83 -38.03
N PRO A 62 9.13 17.41 -39.08
CA PRO A 62 9.91 18.64 -38.93
C PRO A 62 9.11 19.78 -38.30
N THR A 63 7.83 19.91 -38.66
CA THR A 63 6.91 20.90 -38.08
C THR A 63 6.65 20.64 -36.61
N VAL A 64 6.40 19.38 -36.23
CA VAL A 64 6.18 18.97 -34.83
C VAL A 64 7.40 19.31 -33.96
N PHE A 65 8.60 18.92 -34.42
CA PHE A 65 9.84 19.23 -33.69
C PHE A 65 10.16 20.72 -33.67
N LEU A 66 9.85 21.45 -34.74
CA LEU A 66 9.99 22.91 -34.77
C LEU A 66 9.08 23.57 -33.73
N VAL A 67 7.82 23.16 -33.61
CA VAL A 67 6.89 23.67 -32.59
C VAL A 67 7.40 23.40 -31.18
N VAL A 68 7.89 22.18 -30.90
CA VAL A 68 8.49 21.84 -29.59
C VAL A 68 9.77 22.64 -29.34
N ALA A 69 10.63 22.81 -30.34
CA ALA A 69 11.86 23.59 -30.22
C ALA A 69 11.57 25.06 -29.95
N LEU A 70 10.60 25.66 -30.65
CA LEU A 70 10.13 27.03 -30.42
C LEU A 70 9.51 27.18 -29.03
N TYR A 71 8.74 26.18 -28.59
CA TYR A 71 8.21 26.14 -27.23
C TYR A 71 9.31 26.14 -26.18
N LEU A 72 10.29 25.23 -26.28
CA LEU A 72 11.41 25.16 -25.35
C LEU A 72 12.27 26.42 -25.39
N LEU A 73 12.51 26.96 -26.59
CA LEU A 73 13.18 28.24 -26.77
C LEU A 73 12.44 29.35 -26.02
N MET A 74 11.11 29.46 -26.17
CA MET A 74 10.30 30.41 -25.43
C MET A 74 10.43 30.21 -23.91
N VAL A 75 10.30 28.97 -23.41
CA VAL A 75 10.40 28.65 -21.97
C VAL A 75 11.75 29.06 -21.37
N PHE A 76 12.85 28.89 -22.11
CA PHE A 76 14.21 29.13 -21.60
C PHE A 76 14.78 30.52 -21.95
N THR A 77 14.25 31.22 -22.96
CA THR A 77 14.73 32.55 -23.37
C THR A 77 13.87 33.69 -22.84
N VAL A 78 12.56 33.49 -22.73
CA VAL A 78 11.65 34.49 -22.15
C VAL A 78 11.86 34.48 -20.64
N LYS A 79 12.73 35.37 -20.16
CA LYS A 79 12.88 35.61 -18.72
C LYS A 79 11.51 36.00 -18.18
N PRO A 80 11.05 35.41 -17.06
CA PRO A 80 9.81 35.85 -16.43
C PRO A 80 9.92 37.35 -16.19
N LEU A 81 8.92 38.11 -16.63
CA LEU A 81 8.79 39.55 -16.38
C LEU A 81 8.68 39.74 -14.86
N LYS A 82 9.83 39.76 -14.16
CA LYS A 82 9.89 40.32 -12.82
C LYS A 82 9.39 41.74 -12.93
N GLN A 83 8.46 42.10 -12.06
CA GLN A 83 8.08 43.48 -11.75
C GLN A 83 9.35 44.35 -11.74
N GLN A 84 9.65 44.99 -12.86
CA GLN A 84 10.40 46.23 -12.83
C GLN A 84 9.39 47.30 -12.39
N PRO A 85 9.77 48.23 -11.51
CA PRO A 85 9.00 49.44 -11.34
C PRO A 85 9.03 50.14 -12.71
N SER A 86 7.87 50.23 -13.36
CA SER A 86 7.66 50.80 -14.69
C SER A 86 8.40 52.13 -14.85
N PRO A 87 9.09 52.40 -15.98
CA PRO A 87 8.39 52.59 -17.26
C PRO A 87 9.17 52.04 -18.48
N GLY A 88 8.47 51.38 -19.40
CA GLY A 88 9.10 50.94 -20.65
C GLY A 88 8.28 49.94 -21.43
N LYS A 89 7.22 50.42 -22.09
CA LYS A 89 6.62 49.76 -23.26
C LYS A 89 7.75 49.47 -24.27
N ALA A 90 8.05 48.19 -24.51
CA ALA A 90 8.91 47.83 -25.64
C ALA A 90 8.39 46.68 -26.49
N TRP A 91 7.44 45.86 -26.02
CA TRP A 91 6.95 44.75 -26.86
C TRP A 91 5.44 44.55 -27.00
N MET A 92 4.57 45.12 -26.15
CA MET A 92 3.13 45.31 -26.45
C MET A 92 2.58 46.49 -25.63
N PRO A 93 2.19 47.62 -26.23
CA PRO A 93 1.96 48.84 -25.45
C PRO A 93 0.64 48.95 -24.67
N ASN A 94 -0.36 48.08 -24.87
CA ASN A 94 -1.74 48.38 -24.42
C ASN A 94 -2.51 47.22 -23.75
N LEU A 95 -1.85 46.17 -23.23
CA LEU A 95 -2.57 45.11 -22.50
C LEU A 95 -2.64 45.43 -21.01
N ASN A 96 -3.83 45.77 -20.50
CA ASN A 96 -4.05 45.89 -19.05
C ASN A 96 -4.11 44.50 -18.40
N LEU A 97 -3.80 44.40 -17.09
CA LEU A 97 -3.91 43.14 -16.32
C LEU A 97 -5.33 42.55 -16.35
N VAL A 98 -6.35 43.42 -16.39
CA VAL A 98 -7.76 43.05 -16.54
C VAL A 98 -8.04 42.42 -17.91
N ASP A 99 -7.41 42.91 -18.97
CA ASP A 99 -7.53 42.34 -20.31
C ASP A 99 -6.88 40.95 -20.36
N LEU A 100 -5.73 40.76 -19.71
CA LEU A 100 -5.04 39.47 -19.65
C LEU A 100 -5.84 38.42 -18.87
N GLN A 101 -6.49 38.79 -17.76
CA GLN A 101 -7.37 37.91 -17.00
C GLN A 101 -8.62 37.53 -17.80
N THR A 102 -9.22 38.50 -18.49
CA THR A 102 -10.38 38.27 -19.37
C THR A 102 -10.01 37.34 -20.53
N CYS A 103 -8.85 37.56 -21.16
CA CYS A 103 -8.32 36.68 -22.21
C CYS A 103 -8.05 35.28 -21.68
N ARG A 104 -7.47 35.13 -20.47
CA ARG A 104 -7.23 33.83 -19.84
C ARG A 104 -8.53 33.10 -19.49
N HIS A 105 -9.53 33.82 -18.98
CA HIS A 105 -10.83 33.25 -18.68
C HIS A 105 -11.55 32.77 -19.95
N ALA A 106 -11.56 33.59 -21.01
CA ALA A 106 -12.10 33.21 -22.31
C ALA A 106 -11.36 32.00 -22.87
N TRP A 107 -10.03 31.99 -22.77
CA TRP A 107 -9.19 30.87 -23.18
C TRP A 107 -9.52 29.56 -22.45
N ASN A 108 -9.55 29.58 -21.12
CA ASN A 108 -9.91 28.43 -20.30
C ASN A 108 -11.35 27.95 -20.58
N THR A 109 -12.27 28.87 -20.85
CA THR A 109 -13.65 28.54 -21.22
C THR A 109 -13.71 27.85 -22.58
N CYS A 110 -12.96 28.33 -23.57
CA CYS A 110 -12.83 27.66 -24.86
C CYS A 110 -12.24 26.26 -24.72
N LEU A 111 -11.16 26.11 -23.93
CA LEU A 111 -10.55 24.79 -23.65
C LEU A 111 -11.49 23.86 -22.88
N ALA A 112 -12.29 24.39 -21.96
CA ALA A 112 -13.30 23.62 -21.25
C ALA A 112 -14.39 23.13 -22.20
N LEU A 113 -14.97 23.99 -23.03
CA LEU A 113 -15.99 23.63 -24.02
C LEU A 113 -15.45 22.60 -25.02
N TYR A 114 -14.25 22.86 -25.54
CA TYR A 114 -13.53 21.94 -26.42
C TYR A 114 -13.36 20.56 -25.77
N SER A 115 -12.92 20.52 -24.52
CA SER A 115 -12.66 19.25 -23.79
C SER A 115 -13.95 18.52 -23.43
N VAL A 116 -15.03 19.25 -23.07
CA VAL A 116 -16.36 18.68 -22.79
C VAL A 116 -16.94 18.05 -24.06
N LEU A 117 -16.90 18.76 -25.19
CA LEU A 117 -17.38 18.22 -26.46
C LEU A 117 -16.53 17.01 -26.90
N GLY A 118 -15.20 17.10 -26.82
CA GLY A 118 -14.33 15.96 -27.11
C GLY A 118 -14.60 14.75 -26.21
N SER A 119 -14.79 14.97 -24.90
CA SER A 119 -15.13 13.93 -23.93
C SER A 119 -16.46 13.25 -24.26
N LEU A 120 -17.53 14.03 -24.53
CA LEU A 120 -18.85 13.47 -24.85
C LEU A 120 -18.81 12.58 -26.10
N HIS A 121 -18.14 13.01 -27.16
CA HIS A 121 -18.08 12.24 -28.41
C HIS A 121 -17.17 11.01 -28.30
N MET A 122 -16.00 11.16 -27.68
CA MET A 122 -15.07 10.03 -27.53
C MET A 122 -15.58 8.99 -26.51
N LEU A 123 -16.23 9.44 -25.42
CA LEU A 123 -16.78 8.53 -24.40
C LEU A 123 -17.98 7.75 -24.93
N THR A 124 -18.85 8.37 -25.72
CA THR A 124 -19.98 7.68 -26.35
C THR A 124 -19.51 6.65 -27.38
N TYR A 125 -18.49 6.98 -28.18
CA TYR A 125 -17.85 6.02 -29.07
C TYR A 125 -17.26 4.83 -28.32
N MET A 126 -16.47 5.09 -27.26
CA MET A 126 -15.88 4.03 -26.44
C MET A 126 -16.94 3.16 -25.76
N ALA A 127 -18.02 3.77 -25.25
CA ALA A 127 -19.13 3.03 -24.64
C ALA A 127 -19.84 2.13 -25.68
N HIS A 128 -20.05 2.63 -26.90
CA HIS A 128 -20.61 1.83 -27.98
C HIS A 128 -19.72 0.64 -28.31
N ARG A 129 -18.42 0.87 -28.56
CA ARG A 129 -17.44 -0.18 -28.88
C ARG A 129 -17.34 -1.24 -27.80
N ILE A 130 -17.30 -0.83 -26.52
CA ILE A 130 -17.31 -1.76 -25.39
C ILE A 130 -18.59 -2.61 -25.42
N SER A 131 -19.76 -2.03 -25.71
CA SER A 131 -21.03 -2.75 -25.74
C SER A 131 -21.24 -3.65 -26.98
N SER A 132 -20.62 -3.31 -28.11
CA SER A 132 -20.77 -4.02 -29.39
C SER A 132 -19.75 -5.12 -29.56
N GLU A 133 -18.49 -4.87 -29.18
CA GLU A 133 -17.34 -5.75 -29.46
C GLU A 133 -16.66 -6.29 -28.20
N GLY A 134 -17.09 -5.81 -27.03
CA GLY A 134 -16.54 -6.23 -25.74
C GLY A 134 -15.35 -5.37 -25.30
N PHE A 135 -15.06 -5.44 -24.00
CA PHE A 135 -14.06 -4.58 -23.35
C PHE A 135 -12.67 -4.72 -23.99
N TYR A 136 -12.17 -5.94 -24.19
CA TYR A 136 -10.82 -6.17 -24.72
C TYR A 136 -10.66 -5.64 -26.16
N ALA A 137 -11.58 -6.01 -27.06
CA ALA A 137 -11.54 -5.59 -28.46
C ALA A 137 -11.71 -4.07 -28.62
N ALA A 138 -12.49 -3.41 -27.75
CA ALA A 138 -12.63 -1.96 -27.78
C ALA A 138 -11.30 -1.22 -27.60
N PHE A 139 -10.36 -1.79 -26.83
CA PHE A 139 -9.04 -1.20 -26.62
C PHE A 139 -8.00 -1.69 -27.63
N THR A 140 -8.00 -2.99 -27.99
CA THR A 140 -6.90 -3.60 -28.74
C THR A 140 -7.13 -3.76 -30.24
N ALA A 141 -8.37 -3.83 -30.70
CA ALA A 141 -8.65 -4.08 -32.11
C ALA A 141 -8.34 -2.85 -32.98
N PRO A 142 -7.63 -3.03 -34.11
CA PRO A 142 -7.49 -1.99 -35.12
C PRO A 142 -8.85 -1.69 -35.76
N ASP A 143 -9.06 -0.44 -36.15
CA ASP A 143 -10.20 0.01 -36.94
C ASP A 143 -9.81 1.27 -37.72
N ASP A 144 -10.60 1.62 -38.73
CA ASP A 144 -10.37 2.81 -39.57
C ASP A 144 -10.77 4.11 -38.85
N SER A 145 -11.03 4.07 -37.53
CA SER A 145 -11.48 5.24 -36.77
C SER A 145 -10.42 6.34 -36.65
N PHE A 146 -9.18 6.07 -37.05
CA PHE A 146 -8.09 7.04 -37.15
C PHE A 146 -8.00 7.71 -38.52
N ASP A 147 -8.58 7.11 -39.56
CA ASP A 147 -8.42 7.54 -40.94
C ASP A 147 -9.50 8.52 -41.35
N ASP A 148 -10.78 8.19 -41.11
CA ASP A 148 -11.90 8.98 -41.57
C ASP A 148 -13.06 9.04 -40.56
N GLY A 149 -13.87 10.07 -40.69
CA GLY A 149 -15.10 10.25 -39.92
C GLY A 149 -14.93 10.91 -38.53
N PRO A 150 -15.98 10.87 -37.70
CA PRO A 150 -16.06 11.71 -36.50
C PRO A 150 -14.99 11.44 -35.44
N VAL A 151 -14.58 10.18 -35.28
CA VAL A 151 -13.57 9.79 -34.28
C VAL A 151 -12.19 10.28 -34.69
N GLY A 152 -11.83 10.11 -35.98
CA GLY A 152 -10.58 10.61 -36.55
C GLY A 152 -10.48 12.13 -36.43
N PHE A 153 -11.58 12.84 -36.70
CA PHE A 153 -11.67 14.28 -36.48
C PHE A 153 -11.38 14.69 -35.03
N TRP A 154 -12.05 14.07 -34.05
CA TRP A 154 -11.85 14.40 -32.63
C TRP A 154 -10.47 13.99 -32.13
N PHE A 155 -9.86 12.95 -32.69
CA PHE A 155 -8.50 12.54 -32.36
C PHE A 155 -7.44 13.45 -32.98
N LEU A 156 -7.65 13.91 -34.21
CA LEU A 156 -6.82 14.94 -34.82
C LEU A 156 -6.90 16.24 -34.02
N LEU A 157 -8.12 16.67 -33.69
CA LEU A 157 -8.33 17.84 -32.83
C LEU A 157 -7.64 17.67 -31.48
N PHE A 158 -7.71 16.50 -30.84
CA PHE A 158 -6.98 16.19 -29.62
C PHE A 158 -5.49 16.47 -29.75
N THR A 159 -4.90 15.95 -30.83
CA THR A 159 -3.48 16.07 -31.13
C THR A 159 -3.09 17.52 -31.38
N LEU A 160 -3.86 18.25 -32.19
CA LEU A 160 -3.67 19.68 -32.45
C LEU A 160 -3.92 20.51 -31.18
N GLY A 161 -4.83 20.07 -30.32
CA GLY A 161 -5.11 20.67 -29.02
C GLY A 161 -3.88 20.74 -28.14
N LYS A 162 -2.91 19.82 -28.28
CA LYS A 162 -1.63 19.89 -27.54
C LYS A 162 -0.76 21.06 -27.97
N VAL A 163 -0.90 21.55 -29.20
CA VAL A 163 -0.30 22.81 -29.65
C VAL A 163 -1.02 24.00 -29.01
N VAL A 164 -2.36 23.94 -28.99
CA VAL A 164 -3.19 24.99 -28.37
C VAL A 164 -2.85 25.12 -26.88
N GLU A 165 -2.80 24.02 -26.13
CA GLU A 165 -2.44 23.97 -24.70
C GLU A 165 -1.06 24.60 -24.38
N LEU A 166 -0.15 24.75 -25.36
CA LEU A 166 1.10 25.52 -25.16
C LEU A 166 0.82 26.98 -24.77
N GLY A 167 -0.33 27.53 -25.18
CA GLY A 167 -0.83 28.84 -24.78
C GLY A 167 -0.97 29.02 -23.27
N ASP A 168 -1.22 27.95 -22.50
CA ASP A 168 -1.25 28.01 -21.04
C ASP A 168 0.11 28.45 -20.47
N THR A 169 1.18 28.00 -21.12
CA THR A 169 2.55 28.40 -20.78
C THR A 169 2.81 29.87 -21.10
N VAL A 170 2.23 30.38 -22.20
CA VAL A 170 2.32 31.80 -22.58
C VAL A 170 1.65 32.67 -21.51
N PHE A 171 0.44 32.34 -21.07
CA PHE A 171 -0.23 33.08 -20.00
C PHE A 171 0.54 33.04 -18.68
N LEU A 172 1.18 31.92 -18.34
CA LEU A 172 2.04 31.82 -17.16
C LEU A 172 3.30 32.70 -17.26
N LEU A 173 3.95 32.72 -18.42
CA LEU A 173 5.12 33.57 -18.69
C LEU A 173 4.77 35.06 -18.67
N LEU A 174 3.67 35.44 -19.32
CA LEU A 174 3.16 36.82 -19.31
C LEU A 174 2.73 37.26 -17.91
N SER A 175 2.24 36.33 -17.09
CA SER A 175 1.93 36.56 -15.67
C SER A 175 3.18 36.59 -14.77
N GLY A 176 4.39 36.49 -15.33
CA GLY A 176 5.65 36.52 -14.60
C GLY A 176 5.92 35.28 -13.72
N ARG A 177 5.16 34.19 -13.89
CA ARG A 177 5.31 32.97 -13.09
C ARG A 177 6.43 32.08 -13.63
N LYS A 178 7.22 31.50 -12.74
CA LYS A 178 8.23 30.50 -13.11
C LYS A 178 7.54 29.21 -13.51
N ILE A 179 7.85 28.71 -14.70
CA ILE A 179 7.33 27.43 -15.20
C ILE A 179 7.99 26.28 -14.43
N MET A 180 7.17 25.33 -13.94
CA MET A 180 7.67 24.14 -13.24
C MET A 180 8.23 23.12 -14.23
N PHE A 181 9.16 22.27 -13.76
CA PHE A 181 9.70 21.17 -14.57
C PHE A 181 8.61 20.28 -15.14
N LEU A 182 7.67 19.86 -14.29
CA LEU A 182 6.51 19.06 -14.67
C LEU A 182 5.73 19.66 -15.85
N HIS A 183 5.53 20.99 -15.84
CA HIS A 183 4.71 21.70 -16.83
C HIS A 183 5.35 21.68 -18.21
N TRP A 184 6.60 22.14 -18.33
CA TRP A 184 7.24 22.19 -19.65
C TRP A 184 7.66 20.82 -20.16
N TRP A 185 8.02 19.88 -19.27
CA TRP A 185 8.33 18.50 -19.64
C TRP A 185 7.10 17.84 -20.28
N HIS A 186 5.94 17.97 -19.65
CA HIS A 186 4.67 17.45 -20.16
C HIS A 186 4.34 17.98 -21.56
N HIS A 187 4.33 19.31 -21.74
CA HIS A 187 3.99 19.92 -23.03
C HIS A 187 5.01 19.60 -24.14
N ALA A 188 6.30 19.52 -23.82
CA ALA A 188 7.34 19.21 -24.80
C ALA A 188 7.27 17.76 -25.29
N THR A 189 6.74 16.84 -24.48
CA THR A 189 6.72 15.41 -24.79
C THR A 189 5.36 14.91 -25.26
N MET A 190 4.25 15.54 -24.85
CA MET A 190 2.88 15.16 -25.23
C MET A 190 2.59 15.26 -26.72
N LEU A 191 2.97 16.36 -27.36
CA LEU A 191 2.68 16.59 -28.78
C LEU A 191 3.37 15.55 -29.68
N PRO A 192 4.68 15.28 -29.56
CA PRO A 192 5.32 14.18 -30.30
C PRO A 192 4.68 12.81 -30.06
N CYS A 193 4.25 12.53 -28.82
CA CYS A 193 3.60 11.26 -28.49
C CYS A 193 2.25 11.10 -29.17
N CYS A 194 1.40 12.13 -29.09
CA CYS A 194 0.08 12.10 -29.73
C CYS A 194 0.22 12.03 -31.26
N TRP A 195 1.20 12.74 -31.83
CA TRP A 195 1.48 12.71 -33.26
C TRP A 195 1.93 11.32 -33.74
N TYR A 196 2.83 10.68 -32.98
CA TYR A 196 3.26 9.31 -33.28
C TYR A 196 2.09 8.32 -33.17
N ALA A 197 1.24 8.46 -32.14
CA ALA A 197 0.08 7.60 -31.96
C ALA A 197 -0.95 7.73 -33.09
N LEU A 198 -1.15 8.95 -33.59
CA LEU A 198 -2.00 9.22 -34.76
C LEU A 198 -1.40 8.62 -36.03
N GLN A 199 -0.11 8.85 -36.30
CA GLN A 199 0.57 8.31 -37.47
C GLN A 199 0.58 6.77 -37.49
N ALA A 200 0.82 6.15 -36.33
CA ALA A 200 0.90 4.71 -36.17
C ALA A 200 -0.46 4.05 -35.87
N LYS A 201 -1.56 4.83 -35.86
CA LYS A 201 -2.94 4.38 -35.64
C LYS A 201 -3.10 3.45 -34.44
N ILE A 202 -2.50 3.83 -33.31
CA ILE A 202 -2.35 2.92 -32.17
C ILE A 202 -3.68 2.77 -31.40
N PRO A 203 -4.33 1.58 -31.39
CA PRO A 203 -5.68 1.42 -30.86
C PRO A 203 -5.85 1.83 -29.39
N MET A 204 -4.86 1.53 -28.53
CA MET A 204 -4.83 1.89 -27.10
C MET A 204 -5.00 3.39 -26.86
N PHE A 205 -4.45 4.22 -27.76
CA PHE A 205 -4.45 5.65 -27.56
C PHE A 205 -5.86 6.26 -27.67
N ARG A 206 -6.83 5.61 -28.34
CA ARG A 206 -8.23 6.09 -28.37
C ARG A 206 -8.81 6.23 -26.97
N ALA A 207 -8.57 5.23 -26.12
CA ALA A 207 -9.03 5.24 -24.74
C ALA A 207 -8.25 6.22 -23.86
N CYS A 208 -6.93 6.27 -24.01
CA CYS A 208 -6.10 7.25 -23.31
C CYS A 208 -6.55 8.69 -23.63
N THR A 209 -6.87 8.97 -24.89
CA THR A 209 -7.42 10.26 -25.35
C THR A 209 -8.79 10.53 -24.75
N THR A 210 -9.68 9.53 -24.70
CA THR A 210 -11.01 9.66 -24.08
C THR A 210 -10.93 10.02 -22.60
N ILE A 211 -10.05 9.34 -21.86
CA ILE A 211 -9.81 9.61 -20.43
C ILE A 211 -9.20 11.02 -20.27
N ASN A 212 -8.21 11.38 -21.10
CA ASN A 212 -7.58 12.69 -21.04
C ASN A 212 -8.60 13.81 -21.28
N TYR A 213 -9.43 13.72 -22.32
CA TYR A 213 -10.50 14.68 -22.57
C TYR A 213 -11.43 14.84 -21.37
N SER A 214 -11.78 13.73 -20.72
CA SER A 214 -12.70 13.74 -19.57
C SER A 214 -12.09 14.45 -18.36
N ILE A 215 -10.81 14.21 -18.06
CA ILE A 215 -10.12 14.92 -16.97
C ILE A 215 -9.85 16.38 -17.34
N HIS A 216 -9.47 16.67 -18.59
CA HIS A 216 -9.26 18.03 -19.08
C HIS A 216 -10.57 18.84 -19.06
N ALA A 217 -11.71 18.23 -19.34
CA ALA A 217 -13.03 18.86 -19.20
C ALA A 217 -13.26 19.34 -17.77
N VAL A 218 -12.97 18.50 -16.76
CA VAL A 218 -13.10 18.87 -15.35
C VAL A 218 -12.06 19.94 -14.95
N MET A 219 -10.80 19.76 -15.35
CA MET A 219 -9.69 20.65 -15.01
C MET A 219 -9.91 22.07 -15.58
N TYR A 220 -10.20 22.19 -16.89
CA TYR A 220 -10.40 23.49 -17.52
C TYR A 220 -11.72 24.14 -17.11
N SER A 221 -12.78 23.36 -16.84
CA SER A 221 -14.00 23.91 -16.24
C SER A 221 -13.71 24.52 -14.87
N TYR A 222 -12.91 23.84 -14.05
CA TYR A 222 -12.45 24.39 -12.78
C TYR A 222 -11.60 25.66 -12.98
N PHE A 223 -10.66 25.69 -13.93
CA PHE A 223 -9.86 26.89 -14.18
C PHE A 223 -10.68 28.07 -14.71
N ALA A 224 -11.67 27.83 -15.58
CA ALA A 224 -12.60 28.84 -16.03
C ALA A 224 -13.42 29.42 -14.87
N LEU A 225 -13.96 28.55 -14.00
CA LEU A 225 -14.73 28.95 -12.81
C LEU A 225 -13.86 29.63 -11.74
N ASN A 226 -12.61 29.21 -11.60
CA ASN A 226 -11.68 29.75 -10.60
C ASN A 226 -11.34 31.23 -10.85
N ASP A 227 -11.48 31.69 -12.10
CA ASP A 227 -11.33 33.08 -12.52
C ASP A 227 -12.62 33.92 -12.35
N THR A 228 -13.69 33.36 -11.76
CA THR A 228 -14.95 34.06 -11.44
C THR A 228 -15.10 34.36 -9.95
N SER A 229 -15.93 35.36 -9.60
CA SER A 229 -16.21 35.77 -8.21
C SER A 229 -16.78 34.64 -7.34
N LEU A 230 -17.45 33.65 -7.95
CA LEU A 230 -18.00 32.47 -7.27
C LEU A 230 -16.94 31.66 -6.48
N CYS A 231 -15.69 31.66 -6.93
CA CYS A 231 -14.59 30.96 -6.26
C CYS A 231 -13.74 31.89 -5.36
N GLU A 232 -13.90 33.20 -5.46
CA GLU A 232 -13.19 34.16 -4.60
C GLU A 232 -13.70 34.09 -3.16
N ASP A 233 -15.01 33.91 -2.99
CA ASP A 233 -15.65 33.89 -1.67
C ASP A 233 -15.56 32.54 -0.95
N ASN A 234 -15.03 31.49 -1.58
CA ASN A 234 -14.95 30.14 -1.02
C ASN A 234 -13.55 29.50 -1.15
N PRO A 235 -12.59 29.86 -0.27
CA PRO A 235 -11.23 29.32 -0.31
C PRO A 235 -11.16 27.80 -0.09
N ASN A 236 -12.10 27.22 0.66
CA ASN A 236 -12.19 25.77 0.87
C ASN A 236 -12.54 25.03 -0.43
N PHE A 237 -13.39 25.63 -1.27
CA PHE A 237 -13.73 25.08 -2.59
C PHE A 237 -12.48 25.00 -3.47
N ARG A 238 -11.70 26.10 -3.57
CA ARG A 238 -10.45 26.15 -4.36
C ARG A 238 -9.44 25.10 -3.93
N TYR A 239 -9.19 24.98 -2.63
CA TYR A 239 -8.23 24.00 -2.10
C TYR A 239 -8.67 22.56 -2.37
N THR A 240 -9.93 22.25 -2.05
CA THR A 240 -10.48 20.89 -2.16
C THR A 240 -10.52 20.42 -3.60
N TRP A 241 -10.99 21.27 -4.52
CA TRP A 241 -11.08 20.90 -5.93
C TRP A 241 -9.72 20.83 -6.62
N ALA A 242 -8.78 21.71 -6.29
CA ALA A 242 -7.41 21.59 -6.79
C ALA A 242 -6.78 20.25 -6.38
N GLN A 243 -7.00 19.80 -5.15
CA GLN A 243 -6.54 18.49 -4.68
C GLN A 243 -7.23 17.35 -5.44
N ARG A 244 -8.56 17.38 -5.57
CA ARG A 244 -9.32 16.36 -6.32
C ARG A 244 -8.88 16.26 -7.77
N ILE A 245 -8.64 17.38 -8.45
CA ILE A 245 -8.15 17.39 -9.85
C ILE A 245 -6.76 16.75 -9.93
N THR A 246 -5.86 17.07 -9.00
CA THR A 246 -4.53 16.43 -8.96
C THR A 246 -4.67 14.91 -8.75
N THR A 247 -5.58 14.47 -7.87
CA THR A 247 -5.88 13.05 -7.68
C THR A 247 -6.42 12.41 -8.95
N MET A 248 -7.38 13.04 -9.63
CA MET A 248 -7.96 12.56 -10.89
C MET A 248 -6.90 12.43 -11.99
N GLN A 249 -5.95 13.37 -12.10
CA GLN A 249 -4.83 13.29 -13.04
C GLN A 249 -3.91 12.11 -12.73
N CYS A 250 -3.56 11.87 -11.45
CA CYS A 250 -2.81 10.68 -11.06
C CYS A 250 -3.54 9.39 -11.42
N THR A 251 -4.84 9.31 -11.13
CA THR A 251 -5.68 8.16 -11.46
C THR A 251 -5.74 7.92 -12.97
N GLN A 252 -5.87 8.98 -13.78
CA GLN A 252 -5.80 8.88 -15.24
C GLN A 252 -4.50 8.21 -15.70
N PHE A 253 -3.34 8.61 -15.19
CA PHE A 253 -2.07 7.99 -15.63
C PHE A 253 -2.00 6.51 -15.27
N VAL A 254 -2.51 6.12 -14.10
CA VAL A 254 -2.61 4.70 -13.70
C VAL A 254 -3.52 3.94 -14.65
N LEU A 255 -4.70 4.48 -14.98
CA LEU A 255 -5.65 3.85 -15.92
C LEU A 255 -5.02 3.71 -17.32
N CYS A 256 -4.38 4.76 -17.84
CA CYS A 256 -3.70 4.70 -19.14
C CYS A 256 -2.56 3.68 -19.14
N LEU A 257 -1.77 3.55 -18.06
CA LEU A 257 -0.73 2.53 -17.95
C LEU A 257 -1.30 1.10 -17.96
N MET A 258 -2.48 0.87 -17.37
CA MET A 258 -3.16 -0.43 -17.43
C MET A 258 -3.70 -0.74 -18.84
N ILE A 259 -4.20 0.27 -19.56
CA ILE A 259 -4.61 0.12 -20.96
C ILE A 259 -3.41 -0.24 -21.84
N ILE A 260 -2.28 0.45 -21.66
CA ILE A 260 -1.03 0.13 -22.36
C ILE A 260 -0.53 -1.27 -22.00
N ALA A 261 -0.70 -1.72 -20.75
CA ALA A 261 -0.37 -3.09 -20.35
C ALA A 261 -1.20 -4.14 -21.10
N THR A 262 -2.47 -3.84 -21.36
CA THR A 262 -3.37 -4.72 -22.13
C THR A 262 -2.92 -4.82 -23.59
N GLY A 263 -2.54 -3.70 -24.21
CA GLY A 263 -1.95 -3.69 -25.55
C GLY A 263 -0.57 -4.35 -25.62
N ALA A 264 0.26 -4.20 -24.58
CA ALA A 264 1.53 -4.90 -24.47
C ALA A 264 1.32 -6.42 -24.39
N TYR A 265 0.38 -6.87 -23.56
CA TYR A 265 -0.01 -8.26 -23.46
C TYR A 265 -0.48 -8.81 -24.81
N ASP A 266 -1.34 -8.08 -25.53
CA ASP A 266 -1.81 -8.47 -26.86
C ASP A 266 -0.66 -8.59 -27.87
N ARG A 267 0.25 -7.59 -27.89
CA ARG A 267 1.45 -7.58 -28.70
C ARG A 267 2.36 -8.78 -28.43
N PHE A 268 2.62 -9.12 -27.17
CA PHE A 268 3.57 -10.16 -26.80
C PHE A 268 2.98 -11.58 -26.85
N MET A 269 1.71 -11.75 -26.51
CA MET A 269 1.08 -13.07 -26.44
C MET A 269 0.49 -13.51 -27.77
N TYR A 270 -0.10 -12.59 -28.54
CA TYR A 270 -0.76 -12.90 -29.81
C TYR A 270 0.03 -12.42 -31.04
N ASN A 271 1.25 -11.92 -30.82
CA ASN A 271 2.13 -11.38 -31.87
C ASN A 271 1.44 -10.32 -32.76
N ASN A 272 0.47 -9.58 -32.21
CA ASN A 272 -0.30 -8.59 -32.96
C ASN A 272 0.65 -7.51 -33.52
N THR A 273 0.81 -7.44 -34.84
CA THR A 273 1.74 -6.51 -35.50
C THR A 273 1.24 -5.07 -35.54
N ASP A 274 -0.03 -4.85 -35.25
CA ASP A 274 -0.67 -3.53 -35.31
C ASP A 274 -0.33 -2.65 -34.11
N ILE A 275 0.36 -3.20 -33.10
CA ILE A 275 0.90 -2.47 -31.95
C ILE A 275 2.44 -2.42 -32.04
N PRO A 276 3.04 -1.32 -32.51
CA PRO A 276 4.50 -1.24 -32.64
C PRO A 276 5.20 -1.39 -31.28
N TYR A 277 6.22 -2.25 -31.18
CA TYR A 277 6.98 -2.44 -29.92
C TYR A 277 7.56 -1.14 -29.35
N PRO A 278 8.13 -0.22 -30.15
CA PRO A 278 8.63 1.06 -29.64
C PRO A 278 7.54 1.90 -28.95
N SER A 279 6.28 1.76 -29.38
CA SER A 279 5.17 2.55 -28.83
C SER A 279 4.83 2.15 -27.39
N VAL A 280 4.88 0.85 -27.08
CA VAL A 280 4.64 0.32 -25.73
C VAL A 280 5.72 0.82 -24.77
N VAL A 281 6.99 0.68 -25.14
CA VAL A 281 8.13 1.11 -24.32
C VAL A 281 8.10 2.62 -24.08
N LEU A 282 7.89 3.42 -25.14
CA LEU A 282 7.83 4.87 -25.04
C LEU A 282 6.65 5.33 -24.16
N SER A 283 5.48 4.68 -24.28
CA SER A 283 4.30 5.00 -23.49
C SER A 283 4.52 4.73 -21.99
N TYR A 284 5.17 3.63 -21.62
CA TYR A 284 5.52 3.36 -20.22
C TYR A 284 6.49 4.39 -19.65
N PHE A 285 7.54 4.73 -20.38
CA PHE A 285 8.53 5.72 -19.93
C PHE A 285 7.87 7.09 -19.70
N ILE A 286 7.04 7.53 -20.64
CA ILE A 286 6.44 8.85 -20.64
C ILE A 286 5.29 8.95 -19.62
N LEU A 287 4.33 8.01 -19.64
CA LEU A 287 3.20 8.02 -18.70
C LEU A 287 3.64 7.72 -17.27
N GLY A 288 4.60 6.79 -17.08
CA GLY A 288 5.20 6.52 -15.77
C GLY A 288 5.97 7.73 -15.22
N GLY A 289 6.71 8.43 -16.10
CA GLY A 289 7.37 9.69 -15.75
C GLY A 289 6.39 10.77 -15.29
N TYR A 290 5.24 10.93 -15.96
CA TYR A 290 4.22 11.89 -15.49
C TYR A 290 3.61 11.48 -14.16
N LEU A 291 3.24 10.20 -13.99
CA LEU A 291 2.68 9.72 -12.72
C LEU A 291 3.64 10.04 -11.56
N TYR A 292 4.93 9.77 -11.73
CA TYR A 292 5.95 10.11 -10.74
C TYR A 292 5.99 11.62 -10.44
N LEU A 293 6.07 12.46 -11.47
CA LEU A 293 6.16 13.91 -11.30
C LEU A 293 4.89 14.53 -10.69
N PHE A 294 3.71 13.99 -10.99
CA PHE A 294 2.43 14.42 -10.41
C PHE A 294 2.28 13.97 -8.95
N LEU A 295 2.72 12.75 -8.61
CA LEU A 295 2.76 12.29 -7.22
C LEU A 295 3.73 13.13 -6.38
N GLN A 296 4.90 13.44 -6.93
CA GLN A 296 5.83 14.39 -6.31
C GLN A 296 5.14 15.74 -6.10
N PHE A 297 4.56 16.34 -7.14
CA PHE A 297 3.84 17.61 -7.03
C PHE A 297 2.73 17.59 -5.97
N ALA A 298 1.96 16.51 -5.89
CA ALA A 298 0.90 16.35 -4.89
C ALA A 298 1.46 16.37 -3.45
N GLU A 299 2.57 15.68 -3.21
CA GLU A 299 3.28 15.70 -1.93
C GLU A 299 3.82 17.10 -1.61
N GLU A 300 4.40 17.79 -2.60
CA GLU A 300 4.92 19.15 -2.43
C GLU A 300 3.82 20.17 -2.12
N LYS A 301 2.66 20.04 -2.75
CA LYS A 301 1.59 21.03 -2.70
C LYS A 301 0.59 20.81 -1.56
N TYR A 302 0.26 19.57 -1.21
CA TYR A 302 -0.83 19.29 -0.28
C TYR A 302 -0.37 18.71 1.07
N ALA A 303 0.89 18.26 1.21
CA ALA A 303 1.42 17.88 2.53
C ALA A 303 1.83 19.12 3.34
N TYR A 304 0.93 19.63 4.19
CA TYR A 304 1.11 20.87 4.98
C TYR A 304 2.41 20.94 5.79
N LYS A 305 2.84 19.82 6.39
CA LYS A 305 4.12 19.71 7.14
C LYS A 305 5.36 19.89 6.25
N SER A 306 5.27 19.71 4.93
CA SER A 306 6.42 19.75 4.01
C SER A 306 6.76 21.16 3.50
N GLN A 307 5.79 22.08 3.50
CA GLN A 307 5.91 23.41 2.89
C GLN A 307 6.60 24.42 3.80
N VAL A 308 6.21 24.49 5.08
CA VAL A 308 6.88 25.34 6.08
C VAL A 308 8.27 24.80 6.38
N ARG A 309 8.40 23.45 6.44
CA ARG A 309 9.68 22.73 6.54
C ARG A 309 10.66 23.14 5.44
N ARG A 310 10.25 23.21 4.17
CA ARG A 310 11.13 23.62 3.06
C ARG A 310 11.45 25.11 3.05
N ALA A 311 10.50 25.98 3.38
CA ALA A 311 10.74 27.42 3.42
C ALA A 311 11.77 27.79 4.51
N VAL A 312 11.67 27.14 5.68
CA VAL A 312 12.62 27.29 6.78
C VAL A 312 13.98 26.68 6.42
N ILE A 313 14.02 25.44 5.90
CA ILE A 313 15.27 24.78 5.46
C ILE A 313 15.97 25.54 4.32
N GLN A 314 15.25 26.14 3.36
CA GLN A 314 15.85 26.93 2.27
C GLN A 314 16.41 28.28 2.76
N LEU A 315 15.80 28.88 3.79
CA LEU A 315 16.37 30.02 4.52
C LEU A 315 17.68 29.63 5.21
N TYR A 316 17.77 28.41 5.77
CA TYR A 316 18.99 27.86 6.39
C TYR A 316 20.09 27.48 5.39
N ALA A 317 19.75 26.75 4.32
CA ALA A 317 20.71 26.25 3.33
C ALA A 317 21.45 27.39 2.60
N LYS A 318 20.84 28.57 2.48
CA LYS A 318 21.44 29.75 1.86
C LYS A 318 22.57 30.37 2.69
N TYR A 319 22.65 30.08 3.99
CA TYR A 319 23.63 30.70 4.89
C TYR A 319 24.54 29.70 5.61
N ALA A 320 24.18 28.41 5.68
CA ALA A 320 25.08 27.37 6.19
C ALA A 320 26.39 27.21 5.37
N VAL A 321 26.43 27.72 4.13
CA VAL A 321 27.62 27.70 3.26
C VAL A 321 28.55 28.90 3.51
N ALA A 322 28.14 29.92 4.27
CA ALA A 322 28.92 31.15 4.45
C ALA A 322 29.77 31.19 5.74
N SER A 323 29.65 30.21 6.64
CA SER A 323 30.36 30.26 7.94
C SER A 323 30.96 28.92 8.37
N ALA A 324 31.16 27.98 7.45
CA ALA A 324 31.85 26.73 7.74
C ALA A 324 33.37 26.92 7.62
N SER A 325 33.94 27.65 8.59
CA SER A 325 35.37 27.56 8.90
C SER A 325 35.59 27.76 10.40
N ASN A 326 36.24 26.77 11.00
CA ASN A 326 36.85 26.72 12.32
C ASN A 326 35.98 26.26 13.51
N ASP A 327 36.22 24.99 13.84
CA ASP A 327 36.74 24.48 15.10
C ASP A 327 35.97 24.52 16.44
N THR A 328 36.21 23.39 17.12
CA THR A 328 36.34 23.09 18.55
C THR A 328 35.14 22.82 19.46
N GLN A 329 35.27 21.65 20.09
CA GLN A 329 34.66 21.21 21.33
C GLN A 329 34.92 22.22 22.48
N SER A 330 33.88 22.56 23.25
CA SER A 330 34.00 22.69 24.72
C SER A 330 32.64 22.57 25.41
N GLU A 331 32.65 21.90 26.55
CA GLU A 331 31.59 21.87 27.54
C GLU A 331 31.47 23.26 28.20
N ASP A 332 30.34 23.95 28.00
CA ASP A 332 29.81 24.82 29.04
C ASP A 332 28.29 25.01 28.89
N SER A 333 27.57 25.01 30.01
CA SER A 333 26.11 24.89 30.10
C SER A 333 25.32 26.17 29.78
N GLN A 334 25.92 27.13 29.08
CA GLN A 334 25.27 28.41 28.77
C GLN A 334 24.57 28.39 27.41
N VAL A 335 23.39 29.01 27.35
CA VAL A 335 22.64 29.19 26.10
C VAL A 335 23.48 30.04 25.15
N PRO A 336 23.75 29.60 23.90
CA PRO A 336 24.69 30.28 23.00
C PRO A 336 24.39 31.78 22.81
N TRP A 337 23.11 32.16 22.77
CA TRP A 337 22.65 33.55 22.60
C TRP A 337 22.44 34.34 23.91
N HIS A 338 22.80 33.79 25.08
CA HIS A 338 22.80 34.51 26.38
C HIS A 338 24.19 34.80 26.91
N ARG A 339 25.21 34.52 26.11
CA ARG A 339 26.59 34.88 26.41
C ARG A 339 26.73 36.39 26.62
N SER A 340 27.25 36.78 27.79
CA SER A 340 27.39 38.18 28.21
C SER A 340 28.43 38.96 27.41
N ASP A 341 29.31 38.28 26.68
CA ASP A 341 30.32 38.86 25.80
C ASP A 341 29.79 39.18 24.39
N LEU A 342 28.54 38.82 24.07
CA LEU A 342 27.94 39.04 22.75
C LEU A 342 27.08 40.31 22.71
N THR A 343 27.16 41.06 21.62
CA THR A 343 26.24 42.17 21.32
C THR A 343 24.83 41.65 21.00
N LEU A 344 23.81 42.51 21.05
CA LEU A 344 22.42 42.12 20.75
C LEU A 344 22.28 41.48 19.35
N GLU A 345 22.96 42.02 18.35
CA GLU A 345 23.01 41.47 16.99
C GLU A 345 23.66 40.07 16.97
N GLN A 346 24.77 39.88 17.69
CA GLN A 346 25.44 38.58 17.78
C GLN A 346 24.56 37.54 18.50
N ARG A 347 23.84 37.94 19.55
CA ARG A 347 22.88 37.10 20.25
C ARG A 347 21.72 36.69 19.33
N PHE A 348 21.18 37.63 18.55
CA PHE A 348 20.15 37.37 17.56
C PHE A 348 20.63 36.37 16.48
N GLN A 349 21.88 36.50 16.02
CA GLN A 349 22.49 35.57 15.07
C GLN A 349 22.64 34.16 15.66
N GLU A 350 23.13 34.04 16.90
CA GLU A 350 23.23 32.76 17.60
C GLU A 350 21.86 32.11 17.84
N ALA A 351 20.85 32.89 18.23
CA ALA A 351 19.48 32.41 18.37
C ALA A 351 18.93 31.89 17.03
N THR A 352 19.18 32.63 15.94
CA THR A 352 18.77 32.23 14.58
C THR A 352 19.43 30.92 14.13
N LYS A 353 20.72 30.71 14.45
CA LYS A 353 21.43 29.45 14.17
C LYS A 353 20.77 28.24 14.82
N MET A 354 20.20 28.42 16.01
CA MET A 354 19.63 27.35 16.83
C MET A 354 18.11 27.16 16.65
N ALA A 355 17.43 28.07 15.95
CA ALA A 355 15.98 28.00 15.70
C ALA A 355 15.51 26.69 15.02
N ALA A 356 16.32 26.08 14.15
CA ALA A 356 15.99 24.79 13.53
C ALA A 356 15.85 23.64 14.55
N MET A 357 16.63 23.66 15.64
CA MET A 357 16.60 22.62 16.67
C MET A 357 15.40 22.75 17.61
N LEU A 358 14.82 23.95 17.70
CA LEU A 358 13.70 24.25 18.60
C LEU A 358 12.35 24.34 17.87
N TYR A 359 12.35 24.27 16.54
CA TYR A 359 11.16 24.36 15.68
C TYR A 359 10.06 23.32 16.02
N GLY A 360 10.44 22.13 16.47
CA GLY A 360 9.48 21.08 16.86
C GLY A 360 8.59 21.44 18.06
N SER A 361 8.92 22.52 18.79
CA SER A 361 8.17 23.03 19.95
C SER A 361 7.36 24.29 19.67
N ALA A 362 7.37 24.79 18.42
CA ALA A 362 6.74 26.03 18.02
C ALA A 362 5.30 25.84 17.53
N THR A 363 4.38 26.73 17.96
CA THR A 363 3.02 26.81 17.40
C THR A 363 3.01 27.62 16.11
N LYS A 364 1.85 27.67 15.45
CA LYS A 364 1.65 28.49 14.25
C LYS A 364 1.94 29.97 14.53
N GLU A 365 1.46 30.47 15.66
CA GLU A 365 1.62 31.84 16.11
C GLU A 365 3.10 32.16 16.41
N ASP A 366 3.83 31.21 17.01
CA ASP A 366 5.27 31.35 17.27
C ASP A 366 6.05 31.51 15.95
N LEU A 367 5.73 30.71 14.93
CA LEU A 367 6.41 30.74 13.64
C LEU A 367 6.11 32.03 12.84
N GLU A 368 4.88 32.53 12.92
CA GLU A 368 4.50 33.81 12.33
C GLU A 368 5.21 34.97 13.04
N ALA A 369 5.23 34.96 14.38
CA ALA A 369 5.94 35.98 15.17
C ALA A 369 7.47 35.95 14.93
N MET A 370 8.08 34.77 14.88
CA MET A 370 9.51 34.61 14.55
C MET A 370 9.82 35.15 13.16
N TYR A 371 9.00 34.84 12.16
CA TYR A 371 9.19 35.33 10.80
C TYR A 371 9.10 36.86 10.74
N GLY A 372 8.09 37.44 11.39
CA GLY A 372 7.91 38.89 11.48
C GLY A 372 9.10 39.57 12.15
N CYS A 373 9.48 39.13 13.35
CA CYS A 373 10.60 39.68 14.10
C CYS A 373 11.92 39.53 13.34
N TYR A 374 12.16 38.40 12.67
CA TYR A 374 13.35 38.20 11.85
C TYR A 374 13.43 39.19 10.68
N LYS A 375 12.30 39.39 9.98
CA LYS A 375 12.20 40.37 8.89
C LYS A 375 12.44 41.78 9.38
N GLN A 376 11.76 42.19 10.45
CA GLN A 376 11.90 43.53 11.04
C GLN A 376 13.32 43.77 11.56
N ALA A 377 13.94 42.78 12.21
CA ALA A 377 15.30 42.87 12.73
C ALA A 377 16.37 43.02 11.62
N ARG A 378 16.19 42.36 10.47
CA ARG A 378 17.19 42.35 9.39
C ARG A 378 16.96 43.40 8.31
N GLU A 379 15.71 43.62 7.95
CA GLU A 379 15.32 44.47 6.82
C GLU A 379 14.76 45.83 7.29
N GLY A 380 14.52 46.00 8.59
CA GLY A 380 13.95 47.22 9.15
C GLY A 380 12.44 47.29 8.96
N PRO A 381 11.83 48.48 9.16
CA PRO A 381 10.40 48.66 9.00
C PRO A 381 9.95 48.28 7.60
N MET A 382 8.80 47.60 7.54
CA MET A 382 8.18 47.23 6.28
C MET A 382 8.08 48.49 5.37
N PRO A 383 8.55 48.42 4.12
CA PRO A 383 8.53 49.58 3.21
C PRO A 383 7.12 50.17 3.10
N GLN A 384 7.00 51.50 3.12
CA GLN A 384 5.69 52.20 3.08
C GLN A 384 4.83 51.78 1.89
N GLU A 385 5.44 51.51 0.74
CA GLU A 385 4.76 51.00 -0.46
C GLU A 385 4.08 49.64 -0.22
N MET A 386 4.71 48.77 0.57
CA MET A 386 4.18 47.46 0.93
C MET A 386 3.15 47.57 2.05
N ALA A 387 3.37 48.46 3.04
CA ALA A 387 2.44 48.73 4.12
C ALA A 387 1.08 49.26 3.63
N ASN A 388 1.13 50.11 2.60
CA ASN A 388 -0.04 50.73 1.98
C ASN A 388 -0.65 49.90 0.85
N SER A 389 -0.02 48.80 0.44
CA SER A 389 -0.59 47.85 -0.53
C SER A 389 -1.77 47.10 0.10
N PRO A 390 -2.85 46.82 -0.67
CA PRO A 390 -3.87 45.88 -0.24
C PRO A 390 -3.26 44.52 0.09
N GLU A 391 -3.88 43.81 1.05
CA GLU A 391 -3.42 42.49 1.47
C GLU A 391 -3.32 41.53 0.25
N PRO A 392 -2.29 40.68 0.16
CA PRO A 392 -2.17 39.72 -0.93
C PRO A 392 -3.40 38.78 -0.99
N THR A 393 -4.24 38.91 -2.02
CA THR A 393 -5.52 38.20 -2.12
C THR A 393 -5.43 36.78 -2.72
N HIS A 394 -4.33 36.43 -3.39
CA HIS A 394 -4.25 35.22 -4.21
C HIS A 394 -3.12 34.23 -3.84
N ASP A 395 -2.34 34.52 -2.80
CA ASP A 395 -1.30 33.60 -2.29
C ASP A 395 -1.32 33.59 -0.76
N GLU A 396 -1.89 32.53 -0.19
CA GLU A 396 -1.98 32.31 1.25
C GLU A 396 -0.60 32.37 1.93
N LYS A 397 0.48 31.95 1.25
CA LYS A 397 1.84 32.04 1.79
C LYS A 397 2.36 33.47 1.82
N ALA A 398 2.03 34.27 0.81
CA ALA A 398 2.38 35.69 0.78
C ALA A 398 1.58 36.47 1.82
N LEU A 399 0.29 36.16 1.98
CA LEU A 399 -0.60 36.76 2.96
C LEU A 399 -0.13 36.50 4.40
N THR A 400 0.22 35.26 4.75
CA THR A 400 0.75 34.93 6.07
C THR A 400 2.06 35.65 6.37
N LYS A 401 2.98 35.72 5.39
CA LYS A 401 4.25 36.46 5.54
C LYS A 401 4.04 37.97 5.69
N TYR A 402 3.11 38.53 4.92
CA TYR A 402 2.73 39.93 4.99
C TYR A 402 2.16 40.27 6.37
N ARG A 403 1.16 39.50 6.85
CA ARG A 403 0.54 39.70 8.17
C ARG A 403 1.55 39.53 9.30
N ALA A 404 2.44 38.54 9.20
CA ALA A 404 3.51 38.32 10.17
C ALA A 404 4.45 39.53 10.28
N TRP A 405 4.95 40.08 9.16
CA TRP A 405 5.81 41.26 9.19
C TRP A 405 5.05 42.52 9.63
N LYS A 406 3.84 42.73 9.12
CA LYS A 406 2.97 43.84 9.50
C LYS A 406 2.67 43.85 11.00
N SER A 407 2.50 42.68 11.63
CA SER A 407 2.23 42.57 13.07
C SER A 407 3.35 43.09 13.98
N VAL A 408 4.56 43.29 13.43
CA VAL A 408 5.73 43.78 14.17
C VAL A 408 6.33 45.06 13.57
N GLN A 409 5.62 45.71 12.66
CA GLN A 409 6.10 46.88 11.92
C GLN A 409 6.48 48.06 12.83
N ASP A 410 5.83 48.17 14.00
CA ASP A 410 6.01 49.25 14.96
C ASP A 410 7.23 49.03 15.88
N LEU A 411 7.89 47.87 15.79
CA LEU A 411 9.09 47.57 16.57
C LEU A 411 10.33 48.16 15.90
N THR A 412 11.25 48.73 16.68
CA THR A 412 12.60 49.03 16.18
C THR A 412 13.35 47.74 15.85
N GLN A 413 14.46 47.84 15.09
CA GLN A 413 15.29 46.67 14.80
C GLN A 413 15.78 45.98 16.07
N GLU A 414 16.22 46.76 17.06
CA GLU A 414 16.67 46.23 18.36
C GLU A 414 15.51 45.55 19.13
N GLN A 415 14.32 46.16 19.16
CA GLN A 415 13.14 45.55 19.78
C GLN A 415 12.69 44.26 19.08
N ALA A 416 12.84 44.18 17.76
CA ALA A 416 12.56 42.98 16.99
C ALA A 416 13.58 41.86 17.28
N GLN A 417 14.86 42.21 17.48
CA GLN A 417 15.90 41.26 17.89
C GLN A 417 15.62 40.71 19.29
N GLU A 418 15.29 41.58 20.26
CA GLU A 418 14.93 41.17 21.62
C GLU A 418 13.68 40.27 21.64
N LYS A 419 12.65 40.63 20.86
CA LYS A 419 11.43 39.83 20.74
C LYS A 419 11.69 38.49 20.04
N TYR A 420 12.61 38.42 19.08
CA TYR A 420 13.00 37.15 18.47
C TYR A 420 13.73 36.25 19.48
N ILE A 421 14.65 36.81 20.26
CA ILE A 421 15.39 36.10 21.31
C ILE A 421 14.42 35.59 22.40
N SER A 422 13.43 36.38 22.81
CA SER A 422 12.46 35.96 23.82
C SER A 422 11.56 34.82 23.33
N ILE A 423 11.14 34.82 22.06
CA ILE A 423 10.42 33.68 21.47
C ILE A 423 11.31 32.43 21.48
N MET A 424 12.60 32.58 21.14
CA MET A 424 13.57 31.49 21.17
C MET A 424 13.79 30.91 22.57
N ASP A 425 13.74 31.74 23.61
CA ASP A 425 13.79 31.29 25.00
C ASP A 425 12.53 30.51 25.39
N VAL A 426 11.34 30.98 25.00
CA VAL A 426 10.07 30.25 25.23
C VAL A 426 10.07 28.89 24.52
N LEU A 427 10.56 28.83 23.28
CA LEU A 427 10.67 27.56 22.55
C LEU A 427 11.70 26.63 23.19
N ARG A 428 12.81 27.17 23.68
CA ARG A 428 13.79 26.40 24.44
C ARG A 428 13.17 25.83 25.71
N GLU A 429 12.44 26.63 26.48
CA GLU A 429 11.75 26.19 27.69
C GLU A 429 10.69 25.14 27.40
N ARG A 430 9.89 25.29 26.32
CA ARG A 430 8.92 24.27 25.90
C ARG A 430 9.59 22.99 25.43
N SER A 431 10.70 23.09 24.70
CA SER A 431 11.50 21.94 24.26
C SER A 431 12.14 21.22 25.46
N GLN A 432 12.66 21.97 26.43
CA GLN A 432 13.19 21.42 27.68
C GLN A 432 12.10 20.82 28.55
N ALA A 433 10.95 21.48 28.71
CA ALA A 433 9.79 20.96 29.44
C ALA A 433 9.20 19.72 28.78
N SER A 434 9.15 19.65 27.45
CA SER A 434 8.77 18.45 26.69
C SER A 434 9.82 17.36 26.83
N THR A 435 11.11 17.69 26.81
CA THR A 435 12.19 16.73 27.04
C THR A 435 12.20 16.21 28.47
N GLU A 436 11.91 17.06 29.45
CA GLU A 436 11.86 16.73 30.86
C GLU A 436 10.54 16.03 31.21
N GLN A 437 9.41 16.37 30.59
CA GLN A 437 8.17 15.57 30.64
C GLN A 437 8.35 14.23 29.96
N ASN A 438 9.08 14.15 28.84
CA ASN A 438 9.41 12.88 28.19
C ASN A 438 10.42 12.08 29.01
N LYS A 439 11.36 12.72 29.71
CA LYS A 439 12.28 12.07 30.66
C LYS A 439 11.58 11.70 31.97
N GLN A 440 10.60 12.46 32.43
CA GLN A 440 9.76 12.20 33.60
C GLN A 440 8.71 11.16 33.25
N GLN A 441 8.17 11.11 32.02
CA GLN A 441 7.37 10.01 31.50
C GLN A 441 8.23 8.80 31.22
N ARG A 442 9.49 8.94 30.82
CA ARG A 442 10.45 7.83 30.69
C ARG A 442 11.00 7.39 32.03
N ARG A 443 11.08 8.27 33.04
CA ARG A 443 11.44 7.95 34.43
C ARG A 443 10.24 7.34 35.11
N ASN A 444 9.03 7.86 34.95
CA ASN A 444 7.78 7.26 35.42
C ASN A 444 7.43 6.00 34.63
N LYS A 445 7.77 5.88 33.33
CA LYS A 445 7.76 4.61 32.58
C LYS A 445 8.92 3.72 32.97
N LYS A 446 10.10 4.22 33.36
CA LYS A 446 11.20 3.39 33.87
C LYS A 446 11.00 3.04 35.34
N GLN A 447 10.21 3.77 36.10
CA GLN A 447 9.84 3.45 37.48
C GLN A 447 8.65 2.52 37.38
N SER A 448 7.59 2.84 36.64
CA SER A 448 6.51 1.90 36.28
C SER A 448 7.02 0.63 35.57
N ALA A 449 8.02 0.70 34.69
CA ALA A 449 8.65 -0.44 34.02
C ALA A 449 9.90 -0.98 34.71
N ALA A 450 10.43 -0.36 35.77
CA ALA A 450 11.32 -1.04 36.72
C ALA A 450 10.49 -1.70 37.81
N THR A 451 9.30 -1.20 38.15
CA THR A 451 8.36 -1.87 39.03
C THR A 451 7.69 -3.03 38.28
N SER A 452 7.32 -2.88 37.01
CA SER A 452 6.81 -3.99 36.18
C SER A 452 7.91 -4.84 35.53
N GLY A 453 9.09 -4.29 35.24
CA GLY A 453 10.24 -5.04 34.71
C GLY A 453 11.06 -5.78 35.77
N ALA A 454 11.17 -5.27 37.01
CA ALA A 454 11.71 -6.05 38.12
C ALA A 454 10.69 -7.06 38.68
N ALA A 455 9.39 -6.87 38.42
CA ALA A 455 8.37 -7.90 38.65
C ALA A 455 8.41 -8.97 37.54
N ASN A 456 8.52 -8.59 36.25
CA ASN A 456 8.58 -9.55 35.14
C ASN A 456 9.89 -10.34 35.10
N GLN A 457 11.04 -9.75 35.46
CA GLN A 457 12.30 -10.50 35.60
C GLN A 457 12.25 -11.56 36.71
N LYS A 458 11.36 -11.41 37.71
CA LYS A 458 11.14 -12.44 38.73
C LYS A 458 10.16 -13.54 38.29
N SER A 459 9.32 -13.30 37.28
CA SER A 459 8.26 -14.22 36.83
C SER A 459 8.61 -15.13 35.64
N GLY A 460 9.73 -14.87 34.95
CA GLY A 460 10.10 -15.65 33.75
C GLY A 460 9.12 -15.55 32.57
N ILE A 461 8.29 -14.51 32.51
CA ILE A 461 7.35 -14.25 31.41
C ILE A 461 8.00 -13.29 30.40
N LEU A 462 8.16 -13.74 29.15
CA LEU A 462 8.71 -12.96 28.04
C LEU A 462 7.67 -12.00 27.44
N TYR A 463 6.45 -12.49 27.19
CA TYR A 463 5.33 -11.69 26.70
C TYR A 463 4.12 -11.84 27.65
N PRO A 464 3.75 -10.78 28.40
CA PRO A 464 2.64 -10.81 29.37
C PRO A 464 1.29 -10.69 28.67
N VAL A 465 0.91 -11.73 27.93
CA VAL A 465 -0.34 -11.83 27.17
C VAL A 465 -1.13 -13.05 27.62
N ARG A 466 -2.45 -12.94 27.65
CA ARG A 466 -3.38 -14.04 27.95
C ARG A 466 -4.17 -14.40 26.70
N ILE A 467 -4.49 -15.67 26.53
CA ILE A 467 -5.49 -16.11 25.54
C ILE A 467 -6.87 -15.79 26.11
N ALA A 468 -7.47 -14.67 25.71
CA ALA A 468 -8.78 -14.23 26.19
C ALA A 468 -9.91 -15.13 25.68
N GLY A 469 -9.81 -15.60 24.44
CA GLY A 469 -10.76 -16.54 23.83
C GLY A 469 -10.10 -17.38 22.74
N HIS A 470 -10.74 -18.49 22.40
CA HIS A 470 -10.25 -19.46 21.40
C HIS A 470 -11.42 -19.99 20.58
N GLY A 471 -11.18 -20.25 19.30
CA GLY A 471 -12.21 -20.66 18.35
C GLY A 471 -11.66 -21.64 17.33
N ARG A 472 -12.52 -22.54 16.87
CA ARG A 472 -12.21 -23.49 15.81
C ARG A 472 -13.37 -23.64 14.85
N TYR A 473 -13.04 -23.95 13.61
CA TYR A 473 -13.98 -24.34 12.59
C TYR A 473 -13.49 -25.59 11.87
N LEU A 474 -14.36 -26.59 11.79
CA LEU A 474 -14.15 -27.81 11.01
C LEU A 474 -15.26 -27.87 9.95
N PRO A 475 -14.93 -28.12 8.67
CA PRO A 475 -15.93 -28.35 7.65
C PRO A 475 -16.91 -29.47 8.01
N ARG A 476 -18.15 -29.39 7.53
CA ARG A 476 -19.18 -30.37 7.89
C ARG A 476 -18.96 -31.75 7.27
N ARG A 477 -18.32 -31.82 6.11
CA ARG A 477 -18.09 -33.08 5.40
C ARG A 477 -16.97 -33.86 6.08
N VAL A 478 -17.34 -34.98 6.70
CA VAL A 478 -16.41 -35.96 7.26
C VAL A 478 -16.05 -36.98 6.17
N VAL A 479 -14.77 -37.28 6.03
CA VAL A 479 -14.22 -38.21 5.04
C VAL A 479 -13.47 -39.33 5.76
N THR A 480 -13.82 -40.58 5.49
CA THR A 480 -13.22 -41.77 6.11
C THR A 480 -12.01 -42.26 5.31
N ASN A 481 -11.26 -43.24 5.83
CA ASN A 481 -10.21 -43.88 5.03
C ASN A 481 -10.79 -44.69 3.86
N ASP A 482 -11.95 -45.34 4.04
CA ASP A 482 -12.60 -46.12 2.99
C ASP A 482 -12.99 -45.24 1.79
N GLU A 483 -13.46 -44.01 2.04
CA GLU A 483 -13.76 -43.04 0.98
C GLU A 483 -12.48 -42.56 0.27
N ILE A 484 -11.35 -42.42 0.97
CA ILE A 484 -10.05 -42.08 0.36
C ILE A 484 -9.58 -43.21 -0.56
N GLU A 485 -9.71 -44.46 -0.11
CA GLU A 485 -9.40 -45.66 -0.89
C GLU A 485 -10.25 -45.72 -2.17
N GLU A 486 -11.55 -45.47 -2.06
CA GLU A 486 -12.48 -45.39 -3.20
C GLU A 486 -12.12 -44.24 -4.17
N MET A 487 -11.88 -43.03 -3.65
CA MET A 487 -11.52 -41.85 -4.44
C MET A 487 -10.20 -42.02 -5.20
N GLY A 488 -9.24 -42.73 -4.61
CA GLY A 488 -7.91 -42.92 -5.16
C GLY A 488 -7.75 -44.17 -6.02
N GLY A 489 -8.68 -45.13 -5.93
CA GLY A 489 -8.59 -46.41 -6.61
C GLY A 489 -7.48 -47.32 -6.07
N PHE A 490 -7.20 -47.25 -4.78
CA PHE A 490 -6.19 -48.06 -4.09
C PHE A 490 -6.68 -48.50 -2.71
N GLU A 491 -6.01 -49.47 -2.09
CA GLU A 491 -6.21 -49.80 -0.67
C GLU A 491 -5.05 -49.23 0.15
N LEU A 492 -5.34 -48.55 1.26
CA LEU A 492 -4.29 -48.11 2.17
C LEU A 492 -3.73 -49.33 2.90
N SER A 493 -2.43 -49.55 2.77
CA SER A 493 -1.76 -50.63 3.47
C SER A 493 -1.83 -50.45 4.98
N SER A 494 -1.70 -51.55 5.74
CA SER A 494 -1.59 -51.50 7.21
C SER A 494 -0.46 -50.58 7.67
N GLN A 495 0.62 -50.48 6.89
CA GLN A 495 1.74 -49.59 7.17
C GLN A 495 1.35 -48.11 7.00
N GLU A 496 0.59 -47.77 5.96
CA GLU A 496 0.10 -46.41 5.75
C GLU A 496 -0.89 -45.99 6.82
N LYS A 497 -1.88 -46.84 7.12
CA LYS A 497 -2.85 -46.59 8.21
C LYS A 497 -2.15 -46.36 9.54
N LYS A 498 -1.12 -47.15 9.87
CA LYS A 498 -0.32 -46.96 11.08
C LYS A 498 0.55 -45.69 11.03
N ARG A 499 1.16 -45.40 9.89
CA ARG A 499 2.05 -44.24 9.72
C ARG A 499 1.29 -42.92 9.81
N THR A 500 0.16 -42.81 9.13
CA THR A 500 -0.69 -41.62 9.18
C THR A 500 -1.42 -41.55 10.51
N GLY A 501 -1.97 -42.66 11.00
CA GLY A 501 -2.82 -42.73 12.20
C GLY A 501 -4.11 -41.91 12.10
N VAL A 502 -4.49 -41.52 10.88
CA VAL A 502 -5.74 -40.80 10.61
C VAL A 502 -6.87 -41.82 10.50
N LEU A 503 -7.96 -41.64 11.26
CA LEU A 503 -9.16 -42.47 11.14
C LEU A 503 -10.21 -41.80 10.26
N GLN A 504 -10.36 -40.48 10.45
CA GLN A 504 -11.23 -39.62 9.66
C GLN A 504 -10.61 -38.22 9.54
N ARG A 505 -11.11 -37.44 8.58
CA ARG A 505 -10.78 -36.01 8.43
C ARG A 505 -12.00 -35.22 7.98
N HIS A 506 -11.86 -33.90 7.93
CA HIS A 506 -12.87 -32.99 7.41
C HIS A 506 -12.39 -32.38 6.10
N TYR A 507 -13.24 -32.33 5.07
CA TYR A 507 -12.96 -31.65 3.80
C TYR A 507 -13.89 -30.47 3.58
N THR A 508 -13.33 -29.36 3.11
CA THR A 508 -14.08 -28.16 2.76
C THR A 508 -14.89 -28.41 1.50
N ASP A 509 -16.15 -27.99 1.49
CA ASP A 509 -17.00 -28.07 0.29
C ASP A 509 -16.76 -26.86 -0.62
N VAL A 510 -15.62 -26.89 -1.33
CA VAL A 510 -15.19 -25.78 -2.20
C VAL A 510 -16.19 -25.55 -3.34
N ASP A 511 -16.75 -26.63 -3.90
CA ASP A 511 -17.74 -26.54 -4.97
C ASP A 511 -19.09 -25.99 -4.45
N GLY A 512 -19.43 -26.27 -3.19
CA GLY A 512 -20.56 -25.67 -2.48
C GLY A 512 -20.34 -24.21 -2.03
N GLY A 513 -19.20 -23.61 -2.36
CA GLY A 513 -18.88 -22.20 -2.08
C GLY A 513 -18.20 -21.95 -0.74
N GLU A 514 -17.87 -23.00 0.01
CA GLU A 514 -17.08 -22.89 1.24
C GLU A 514 -15.59 -22.65 0.91
N ASN A 515 -14.91 -21.78 1.64
CA ASN A 515 -13.50 -21.50 1.37
C ASN A 515 -12.66 -21.16 2.61
N LEU A 516 -11.35 -21.04 2.39
CA LEU A 516 -10.36 -20.83 3.44
C LEU A 516 -10.63 -19.57 4.27
N VAL A 517 -11.06 -18.51 3.60
CA VAL A 517 -11.32 -17.20 4.19
C VAL A 517 -12.53 -17.29 5.12
N GLN A 518 -13.62 -17.92 4.67
CA GLN A 518 -14.80 -18.16 5.49
C GLN A 518 -14.49 -19.03 6.71
N ASN A 519 -13.68 -20.08 6.54
CA ASN A 519 -13.26 -20.96 7.64
C ASN A 519 -12.47 -20.17 8.71
N GLY A 520 -11.53 -19.33 8.27
CA GLY A 520 -10.76 -18.46 9.16
C GLY A 520 -11.64 -17.45 9.91
N ALA A 521 -12.56 -16.78 9.20
CA ALA A 521 -13.47 -15.82 9.80
C ALA A 521 -14.42 -16.47 10.83
N ARG A 522 -14.92 -17.69 10.57
CA ARG A 522 -15.73 -18.46 11.54
C ARG A 522 -14.94 -18.80 12.79
N ALA A 523 -13.67 -19.20 12.65
CA ALA A 523 -12.80 -19.47 13.80
C ALA A 523 -12.55 -18.21 14.64
N ILE A 524 -12.29 -17.05 14.01
CA ILE A 524 -12.12 -15.77 14.72
C ILE A 524 -13.42 -15.36 15.44
N ARG A 525 -14.57 -15.41 14.77
CA ARG A 525 -15.87 -15.09 15.41
C ARG A 525 -16.12 -15.96 16.64
N ALA A 526 -15.82 -17.25 16.56
CA ALA A 526 -15.93 -18.16 17.71
C ALA A 526 -14.96 -17.78 18.83
N ALA A 527 -13.75 -17.34 18.50
CA ALA A 527 -12.76 -16.89 19.49
C ALA A 527 -13.18 -15.57 20.16
N CYS A 528 -13.68 -14.59 19.39
CA CYS A 528 -14.24 -13.33 19.90
C CYS A 528 -15.42 -13.58 20.84
N ALA A 529 -16.35 -14.47 20.47
CA ALA A 529 -17.50 -14.83 21.30
C ALA A 529 -17.08 -15.39 22.67
N LYS A 530 -16.03 -16.25 22.72
CA LYS A 530 -15.50 -16.76 23.99
C LYS A 530 -14.68 -15.73 24.77
N ALA A 531 -14.09 -14.75 24.10
CA ALA A 531 -13.42 -13.61 24.73
C ALA A 531 -14.42 -12.56 25.28
N GLY A 532 -15.69 -12.62 24.85
CA GLY A 532 -16.70 -11.64 25.22
C GLY A 532 -16.54 -10.29 24.53
N ILE A 533 -16.00 -10.28 23.31
CA ILE A 533 -15.80 -9.08 22.49
C ILE A 533 -16.43 -9.27 21.11
N ASP A 534 -16.67 -8.17 20.41
CA ASP A 534 -17.09 -8.19 19.01
C ASP A 534 -15.84 -8.14 18.08
N PRO A 535 -15.90 -8.66 16.83
CA PRO A 535 -14.79 -8.55 15.89
C PRO A 535 -14.29 -7.11 15.65
N GLU A 536 -15.19 -6.12 15.73
CA GLU A 536 -14.89 -4.69 15.61
C GLU A 536 -13.98 -4.16 16.73
N ASP A 537 -13.91 -4.85 17.87
CA ASP A 537 -13.02 -4.48 18.97
C ASP A 537 -11.55 -4.85 18.73
N LEU A 538 -11.27 -5.67 17.72
CA LEU A 538 -9.91 -6.08 17.39
C LEU A 538 -9.09 -4.88 16.87
N ASP A 539 -7.84 -4.76 17.27
CA ASP A 539 -6.93 -3.73 16.75
C ASP A 539 -5.83 -4.30 15.84
N LEU A 540 -5.70 -5.62 15.79
CA LEU A 540 -4.79 -6.32 14.88
C LEU A 540 -5.27 -7.74 14.57
N ILE A 541 -5.16 -8.13 13.30
CA ILE A 541 -5.41 -9.50 12.81
C ILE A 541 -4.13 -10.07 12.20
N ILE A 542 -3.62 -11.17 12.75
CA ILE A 542 -2.46 -11.91 12.24
C ILE A 542 -2.92 -13.29 11.74
N GLY A 543 -2.76 -13.53 10.45
CA GLY A 543 -2.96 -14.84 9.85
C GLY A 543 -1.68 -15.68 9.84
N GLY A 544 -1.83 -17.00 9.89
CA GLY A 544 -0.82 -17.96 9.44
C GLY A 544 -1.09 -18.41 8.01
N PHE A 545 -0.09 -19.03 7.39
CA PHE A 545 -0.20 -19.50 6.00
C PHE A 545 -1.43 -20.40 5.76
N GLY A 546 -2.31 -19.98 4.84
CA GLY A 546 -3.42 -20.79 4.34
C GLY A 546 -3.35 -21.02 2.84
N GLY A 547 -2.88 -20.03 2.07
CA GLY A 547 -2.66 -20.14 0.64
C GLY A 547 -3.95 -20.03 -0.17
N HIS A 548 -4.88 -19.16 0.22
CA HIS A 548 -6.14 -18.96 -0.53
C HIS A 548 -5.87 -18.42 -1.94
N GLN A 549 -5.00 -17.42 -2.03
CA GLN A 549 -4.52 -16.84 -3.28
C GLN A 549 -3.15 -16.19 -3.09
N VAL A 550 -2.47 -15.87 -4.20
CA VAL A 550 -1.14 -15.24 -4.16
C VAL A 550 -1.21 -13.78 -3.66
N LEU A 551 -2.22 -13.04 -4.11
CA LEU A 551 -2.44 -11.64 -3.75
C LEU A 551 -3.92 -11.26 -3.88
N PRO A 552 -4.50 -10.51 -2.91
CA PRO A 552 -3.92 -10.06 -1.64
C PRO A 552 -3.75 -11.21 -0.62
N ASP A 553 -3.19 -10.91 0.56
CA ASP A 553 -2.91 -11.91 1.60
C ASP A 553 -4.18 -12.45 2.29
N ASP A 554 -4.06 -13.65 2.87
CA ASP A 554 -5.17 -14.35 3.55
C ASP A 554 -5.80 -13.53 4.67
N ALA A 555 -5.00 -12.82 5.49
CA ALA A 555 -5.53 -12.05 6.63
C ALA A 555 -6.34 -10.83 6.16
N THR A 556 -5.93 -10.17 5.09
CA THR A 556 -6.72 -9.10 4.46
C THR A 556 -8.08 -9.62 3.97
N LEU A 557 -8.11 -10.80 3.35
CA LEU A 557 -9.36 -11.40 2.89
C LEU A 557 -10.27 -11.80 4.06
N VAL A 558 -9.70 -12.34 5.13
CA VAL A 558 -10.43 -12.68 6.36
C VAL A 558 -10.95 -11.44 7.07
N GLN A 559 -10.18 -10.35 7.10
CA GLN A 559 -10.62 -9.06 7.62
C GLN A 559 -11.84 -8.53 6.85
N ARG A 560 -11.84 -8.63 5.52
CA ARG A 560 -13.03 -8.33 4.71
C ARG A 560 -14.21 -9.25 5.02
N GLU A 561 -13.98 -10.56 5.11
CA GLU A 561 -15.02 -11.57 5.41
C GLU A 561 -15.65 -11.40 6.79
N LEU A 562 -14.89 -10.87 7.75
CA LEU A 562 -15.41 -10.47 9.07
C LEU A 562 -16.33 -9.25 9.01
N GLY A 563 -16.42 -8.55 7.88
CA GLY A 563 -17.17 -7.29 7.74
C GLY A 563 -16.33 -6.04 8.04
N LEU A 564 -15.01 -6.19 8.20
CA LEU A 564 -14.11 -5.15 8.72
C LEU A 564 -13.30 -4.45 7.61
N GLY A 565 -13.71 -4.55 6.34
CA GLY A 565 -12.95 -4.01 5.20
C GLY A 565 -12.73 -2.49 5.21
N GLU A 566 -13.59 -1.74 5.91
CA GLU A 566 -13.48 -0.27 6.05
C GLU A 566 -12.91 0.16 7.42
N SER A 567 -12.62 -0.79 8.31
CA SER A 567 -12.26 -0.52 9.72
C SER A 567 -10.91 0.16 9.89
N GLY A 568 -10.00 0.03 8.91
CA GLY A 568 -8.59 0.40 9.05
C GLY A 568 -7.80 -0.51 10.00
N ILE A 569 -8.42 -1.55 10.58
CA ILE A 569 -7.74 -2.55 11.41
C ILE A 569 -6.64 -3.21 10.60
N ARG A 570 -5.43 -3.23 11.14
CA ARG A 570 -4.29 -3.82 10.46
C ARG A 570 -4.49 -5.34 10.36
N ALA A 571 -4.31 -5.88 9.16
CA ALA A 571 -4.32 -7.32 8.91
C ALA A 571 -3.10 -7.72 8.07
N PHE A 572 -2.43 -8.81 8.45
CA PHE A 572 -1.36 -9.41 7.65
C PHE A 572 -1.09 -10.86 8.04
N THR A 573 -0.50 -11.63 7.13
CA THR A 573 -0.10 -13.03 7.38
C THR A 573 1.40 -13.15 7.67
N VAL A 574 1.75 -14.02 8.62
CA VAL A 574 3.11 -14.53 8.81
C VAL A 574 3.22 -15.95 8.24
N HIS A 575 4.31 -16.24 7.55
CA HIS A 575 4.49 -17.51 6.85
C HIS A 575 5.76 -18.23 7.35
N ALA A 576 5.55 -19.27 8.14
CA ALA A 576 6.55 -20.24 8.58
C ALA A 576 6.05 -21.67 8.33
N THR A 577 5.50 -21.90 7.14
CA THR A 577 4.80 -23.13 6.74
C THR A 577 3.79 -23.56 7.82
N CYS A 578 3.85 -24.81 8.31
CA CYS A 578 2.93 -25.34 9.31
C CYS A 578 3.12 -24.74 10.72
N LEU A 579 4.23 -24.03 11.00
CA LEU A 579 4.52 -23.42 12.30
C LEU A 579 4.14 -21.94 12.34
N SER A 580 3.40 -21.45 11.34
CA SER A 580 2.97 -20.05 11.25
C SER A 580 2.21 -19.56 12.48
N PHE A 581 1.47 -20.43 13.19
CA PHE A 581 0.78 -20.07 14.43
C PHE A 581 1.75 -19.62 15.54
N LEU A 582 2.87 -20.34 15.72
CA LEU A 582 3.87 -20.01 16.75
C LEU A 582 4.52 -18.65 16.46
N VAL A 583 4.89 -18.42 15.21
CA VAL A 583 5.44 -17.13 14.76
C VAL A 583 4.41 -16.02 14.90
N GLY A 584 3.13 -16.29 14.61
CA GLY A 584 2.05 -15.33 14.78
C GLY A 584 1.85 -14.92 16.24
N MET A 585 1.88 -15.89 17.15
CA MET A 585 1.82 -15.69 18.59
C MET A 585 3.02 -14.89 19.13
N GLU A 586 4.23 -15.16 18.64
CA GLU A 586 5.44 -14.40 18.98
C GLU A 586 5.36 -12.93 18.52
N VAL A 587 4.98 -12.72 17.25
CA VAL A 587 4.82 -11.38 16.68
C VAL A 587 3.73 -10.59 17.42
N ALA A 588 2.59 -11.23 17.72
CA ALA A 588 1.54 -10.62 18.51
C ALA A 588 2.02 -10.24 19.92
N GLY A 589 2.64 -11.19 20.63
CA GLY A 589 3.18 -10.97 21.97
C GLY A 589 4.19 -9.81 22.02
N SER A 590 5.07 -9.73 21.02
CA SER A 590 6.04 -8.63 20.88
C SER A 590 5.36 -7.27 20.72
N PHE A 591 4.37 -7.16 19.82
CA PHE A 591 3.66 -5.88 19.64
C PHE A 591 2.82 -5.47 20.85
N MET A 592 2.21 -6.43 21.54
CA MET A 592 1.40 -6.17 22.73
C MET A 592 2.26 -5.77 23.92
N ARG A 593 3.43 -6.39 24.10
CA ARG A 593 4.42 -5.99 25.12
C ARG A 593 4.85 -4.53 24.94
N ASP A 594 4.97 -4.06 23.71
CA ASP A 594 5.32 -2.67 23.40
C ASP A 594 4.13 -1.70 23.58
N GLY A 595 2.94 -2.22 23.92
CA GLY A 595 1.72 -1.45 24.17
C GLY A 595 1.03 -0.93 22.91
N LYS A 596 1.42 -1.44 21.73
CA LYS A 596 0.90 -0.96 20.44
C LYS A 596 -0.52 -1.44 20.13
N TYR A 597 -0.84 -2.65 20.59
CA TYR A 597 -2.12 -3.31 20.41
C TYR A 597 -2.54 -3.99 21.71
N GLN A 598 -3.84 -4.20 21.87
CA GLN A 598 -4.51 -4.67 23.08
C GLN A 598 -5.41 -5.88 22.81
N LYS A 599 -6.02 -5.99 21.62
CA LYS A 599 -6.96 -7.07 21.28
C LYS A 599 -6.58 -7.66 19.92
N VAL A 600 -5.70 -8.67 19.96
CA VAL A 600 -5.10 -9.23 18.75
C VAL A 600 -5.69 -10.59 18.43
N ALA A 601 -6.18 -10.78 17.20
CA ALA A 601 -6.55 -12.10 16.70
C ALA A 601 -5.34 -12.77 16.03
N VAL A 602 -5.00 -13.99 16.43
CA VAL A 602 -4.04 -14.86 15.73
C VAL A 602 -4.78 -16.08 15.23
N PHE A 603 -4.79 -16.31 13.91
CA PHE A 603 -5.55 -17.42 13.32
C PHE A 603 -4.73 -18.20 12.28
N CYS A 604 -5.10 -19.45 12.05
CA CYS A 604 -4.66 -20.27 10.93
C CYS A 604 -5.89 -20.93 10.31
N SER A 605 -5.91 -21.00 8.98
CA SER A 605 -6.95 -21.67 8.20
C SER A 605 -6.29 -22.42 7.07
N SER A 606 -6.64 -23.69 6.86
CA SER A 606 -5.98 -24.55 5.86
C SER A 606 -7.01 -25.42 5.16
N ILE A 607 -6.94 -25.42 3.82
CA ILE A 607 -7.64 -26.38 2.96
C ILE A 607 -6.54 -27.19 2.28
N SER A 608 -6.07 -28.23 2.96
CA SER A 608 -4.96 -29.05 2.46
C SER A 608 -5.44 -30.15 1.52
N SER A 609 -6.72 -30.48 1.56
CA SER A 609 -7.40 -31.45 0.70
C SER A 609 -7.20 -31.18 -0.81
N VAL A 610 -7.14 -29.91 -1.23
CA VAL A 610 -6.91 -29.53 -2.63
C VAL A 610 -5.46 -29.73 -3.09
N GLY A 611 -4.52 -29.84 -2.15
CA GLY A 611 -3.09 -30.06 -2.42
C GLY A 611 -2.68 -31.53 -2.49
N ILE A 612 -3.65 -32.45 -2.49
CA ILE A 612 -3.43 -33.91 -2.50
C ILE A 612 -3.48 -34.45 -3.92
N TYR A 613 -2.45 -35.22 -4.30
CA TYR A 613 -2.52 -36.05 -5.51
C TYR A 613 -3.31 -37.33 -5.21
N LYS A 614 -4.59 -37.36 -5.63
CA LYS A 614 -5.59 -38.34 -5.17
C LYS A 614 -5.21 -39.82 -5.40
N THR A 615 -4.33 -40.11 -6.36
CA THR A 615 -3.89 -41.48 -6.68
C THR A 615 -2.59 -41.89 -5.98
N ASP A 616 -2.01 -41.02 -5.15
CA ASP A 616 -0.86 -41.34 -4.31
C ASP A 616 -1.30 -41.77 -2.90
N PRO A 617 -1.22 -43.07 -2.56
CA PRO A 617 -1.63 -43.58 -1.24
C PRO A 617 -0.74 -43.04 -0.12
N HIS A 618 0.47 -42.55 -0.43
CA HIS A 618 1.38 -42.04 0.57
C HIS A 618 0.98 -40.67 1.13
N THR A 619 0.24 -39.85 0.39
CA THR A 619 -0.18 -38.51 0.84
C THR A 619 -1.69 -38.40 1.01
N ALA A 620 -2.47 -39.13 0.22
CA ALA A 620 -3.93 -39.03 0.21
C ALA A 620 -4.61 -39.32 1.56
N GLY A 621 -4.08 -40.28 2.31
CA GLY A 621 -4.58 -40.64 3.63
C GLY A 621 -4.13 -39.72 4.78
N LEU A 622 -3.41 -38.62 4.54
CA LEU A 622 -2.80 -37.83 5.62
C LEU A 622 -3.55 -36.55 5.95
N PHE A 623 -3.99 -35.82 4.94
CA PHE A 623 -4.37 -34.42 5.05
C PHE A 623 -5.85 -34.21 5.39
N GLY A 624 -6.15 -33.08 6.01
CA GLY A 624 -7.50 -32.63 6.37
C GLY A 624 -7.59 -31.11 6.40
N ASP A 625 -8.81 -30.59 6.51
CA ASP A 625 -9.08 -29.15 6.45
C ASP A 625 -9.61 -28.63 7.79
N GLY A 626 -9.33 -27.37 8.07
CA GLY A 626 -9.86 -26.71 9.26
C GLY A 626 -9.24 -25.35 9.52
N ALA A 627 -9.80 -24.65 10.51
CA ALA A 627 -9.30 -23.35 10.96
C ALA A 627 -9.38 -23.23 12.48
N ALA A 628 -8.46 -22.47 13.06
CA ALA A 628 -8.46 -22.15 14.48
C ALA A 628 -7.91 -20.73 14.72
N ALA A 629 -8.40 -20.10 15.78
CA ALA A 629 -8.01 -18.74 16.16
C ALA A 629 -7.95 -18.59 17.68
N VAL A 630 -7.10 -17.67 18.13
CA VAL A 630 -7.06 -17.19 19.52
C VAL A 630 -7.13 -15.68 19.54
N ILE A 631 -7.79 -15.13 20.56
CA ILE A 631 -7.77 -13.71 20.87
C ILE A 631 -6.80 -13.48 22.03
N LEU A 632 -5.83 -12.60 21.84
CA LEU A 632 -4.86 -12.22 22.85
C LEU A 632 -5.21 -10.87 23.46
N GLU A 633 -5.09 -10.78 24.79
CA GLU A 633 -5.18 -9.54 25.55
C GLU A 633 -3.98 -9.40 26.50
N PRO A 634 -3.65 -8.19 27.01
CA PRO A 634 -2.69 -8.06 28.10
C PRO A 634 -3.11 -8.90 29.30
N ALA A 635 -2.14 -9.54 29.97
CA ALA A 635 -2.41 -10.35 31.16
C ALA A 635 -3.15 -9.57 32.26
N SER A 636 -2.87 -8.27 32.41
CA SER A 636 -3.48 -7.39 33.42
C SER A 636 -4.96 -7.04 33.21
N SER A 637 -5.57 -7.38 32.07
CA SER A 637 -6.92 -6.93 31.69
C SER A 637 -8.06 -7.83 32.22
N GLY A 638 -7.78 -8.80 33.11
CA GLY A 638 -8.81 -9.70 33.66
C GLY A 638 -9.60 -9.07 34.82
N ASN A 639 -10.93 -8.95 34.66
CA ASN A 639 -11.85 -8.36 35.64
C ASN A 639 -12.30 -9.29 36.79
N ASN A 640 -11.62 -10.42 37.01
CA ASN A 640 -11.97 -11.37 38.05
C ASN A 640 -10.82 -11.47 39.05
N GLY A 641 -11.08 -11.14 40.32
CA GLY A 641 -10.13 -11.13 41.44
C GLY A 641 -9.53 -12.50 41.83
N ASN A 642 -9.29 -13.40 40.87
CA ASN A 642 -8.48 -14.59 41.04
C ASN A 642 -7.01 -14.25 40.76
N SER A 643 -6.17 -14.49 41.74
CA SER A 643 -4.72 -14.28 41.72
C SER A 643 -3.97 -15.02 40.59
N SER A 644 -4.63 -15.93 39.85
CA SER A 644 -4.07 -16.69 38.72
C SER A 644 -3.93 -15.89 37.42
N VAL A 645 -4.47 -14.67 37.35
CA VAL A 645 -4.40 -13.81 36.14
C VAL A 645 -3.02 -13.17 35.96
N ASN A 646 -2.22 -13.08 37.02
CA ASN A 646 -0.89 -12.45 36.98
C ASN A 646 0.21 -13.33 36.36
N ASP A 647 -0.03 -14.64 36.18
CA ASP A 647 0.98 -15.59 35.70
C ASP A 647 0.75 -16.03 34.24
N ALA A 648 -0.34 -15.59 33.60
CA ALA A 648 -0.61 -15.91 32.20
C ALA A 648 0.36 -15.16 31.27
N GLY A 649 0.95 -15.88 30.33
CA GLY A 649 2.00 -15.32 29.49
C GLY A 649 2.75 -16.34 28.66
N ILE A 650 3.49 -15.84 27.68
CA ILE A 650 4.48 -16.65 26.95
C ILE A 650 5.81 -16.51 27.68
N HIS A 651 6.36 -17.63 28.15
CA HIS A 651 7.65 -17.69 28.84
C HIS A 651 8.83 -17.66 27.88
N GLY A 652 8.65 -18.20 26.68
CA GLY A 652 9.67 -18.17 25.65
C GLY A 652 9.17 -18.76 24.34
N VAL A 653 9.87 -18.38 23.27
CA VAL A 653 9.71 -18.90 21.92
C VAL A 653 11.10 -19.16 21.37
N HIS A 654 11.27 -20.27 20.67
CA HIS A 654 12.52 -20.60 19.99
C HIS A 654 12.20 -21.29 18.68
N MET A 655 12.90 -20.90 17.61
CA MET A 655 12.77 -21.50 16.30
C MET A 655 14.13 -21.57 15.61
N GLU A 656 14.49 -22.74 15.11
CA GLU A 656 15.69 -22.98 14.33
C GLU A 656 15.31 -23.50 12.94
N THR A 657 15.96 -22.98 11.90
CA THR A 657 15.69 -23.35 10.50
C THR A 657 16.94 -23.97 9.86
N TYR A 658 16.75 -25.11 9.21
CA TYR A 658 17.76 -25.91 8.54
C TYR A 658 17.39 -26.08 7.07
N GLY A 659 17.72 -25.05 6.26
CA GLY A 659 17.41 -24.94 4.84
C GLY A 659 17.82 -26.13 3.96
N ILE A 660 18.79 -26.93 4.43
CA ILE A 660 19.22 -28.17 3.76
C ILE A 660 18.07 -29.19 3.60
N GLY A 661 17.03 -29.09 4.43
CA GLY A 661 15.85 -29.95 4.38
C GLY A 661 14.72 -29.46 3.48
N ALA A 662 14.90 -28.36 2.75
CA ALA A 662 13.85 -27.74 1.94
C ALA A 662 13.22 -28.71 0.92
N ASP A 663 13.99 -29.65 0.39
CA ASP A 663 13.52 -30.61 -0.60
C ASP A 663 12.83 -31.84 -0.02
N THR A 664 12.84 -32.02 1.31
CA THR A 664 12.22 -33.19 1.95
C THR A 664 10.70 -33.08 2.07
N CYS A 665 10.14 -31.87 1.99
CA CYS A 665 8.70 -31.65 1.93
C CYS A 665 8.44 -30.35 1.18
N ARG A 666 7.81 -30.41 0.01
CA ARG A 666 7.62 -29.23 -0.84
C ARG A 666 6.40 -29.35 -1.76
N ILE A 667 5.97 -28.19 -2.28
CA ILE A 667 5.14 -28.06 -3.47
C ILE A 667 6.00 -27.26 -4.46
N ARG A 668 6.31 -27.82 -5.64
CA ARG A 668 7.25 -27.19 -6.58
C ARG A 668 6.60 -26.07 -7.40
N GLY A 669 5.34 -26.26 -7.74
CA GLY A 669 4.55 -25.44 -8.66
C GLY A 669 3.83 -24.26 -7.99
N GLY A 670 3.25 -23.40 -8.82
CA GLY A 670 2.38 -22.30 -8.38
C GLY A 670 3.10 -21.02 -7.96
N GLY A 671 4.44 -21.06 -7.83
CA GLY A 671 5.27 -19.88 -7.57
C GLY A 671 6.01 -19.36 -8.81
N ASN A 672 6.80 -18.30 -8.63
CA ASN A 672 7.58 -17.68 -9.72
C ASN A 672 8.61 -18.61 -10.36
N HIS A 673 9.11 -19.61 -9.63
CA HIS A 673 10.09 -20.58 -10.15
C HIS A 673 9.47 -21.57 -11.14
N ARG A 674 8.21 -21.97 -10.89
CA ARG A 674 7.42 -22.95 -11.66
C ARG A 674 5.96 -22.44 -11.82
N PRO A 675 5.73 -21.41 -12.64
CA PRO A 675 4.38 -20.90 -12.85
C PRO A 675 3.56 -21.87 -13.71
N TYR A 676 2.25 -21.92 -13.49
CA TYR A 676 1.33 -22.89 -14.10
C TYR A 676 1.22 -22.79 -15.63
N TYR A 677 1.57 -21.65 -16.23
CA TYR A 677 1.48 -21.42 -17.68
C TYR A 677 2.71 -21.92 -18.46
N ARG A 678 3.67 -22.58 -17.81
CA ARG A 678 4.83 -23.14 -18.51
C ARG A 678 4.42 -24.33 -19.39
N PRO A 679 4.93 -24.43 -20.64
CA PRO A 679 4.63 -25.58 -21.50
C PRO A 679 5.07 -26.94 -20.93
N ASP A 680 6.12 -26.95 -20.11
CA ASP A 680 6.67 -28.14 -19.45
C ASP A 680 6.12 -28.35 -18.02
N TYR A 681 5.05 -27.64 -17.63
CA TYR A 681 4.46 -27.77 -16.32
C TYR A 681 3.77 -29.13 -16.15
N ASP A 682 4.27 -29.94 -15.22
CA ASP A 682 3.59 -31.15 -14.77
C ASP A 682 2.63 -30.79 -13.63
N GLU A 683 1.35 -31.17 -13.76
CA GLU A 683 0.34 -30.96 -12.72
C GLU A 683 0.78 -31.52 -11.36
N ARG A 684 1.59 -32.59 -11.35
CA ARG A 684 2.14 -33.21 -10.13
C ARG A 684 2.93 -32.22 -9.28
N GLU A 685 3.51 -31.19 -9.90
CA GLU A 685 4.24 -30.13 -9.21
C GLU A 685 3.33 -29.28 -8.29
N SER A 686 2.01 -29.31 -8.47
CA SER A 686 1.03 -28.59 -7.63
C SER A 686 0.72 -29.27 -6.29
N TYR A 687 1.15 -30.52 -6.11
CA TYR A 687 0.75 -31.34 -4.97
C TYR A 687 1.91 -31.56 -3.99
N PHE A 688 1.60 -32.04 -2.80
CA PHE A 688 2.60 -32.34 -1.78
C PHE A 688 3.58 -33.43 -2.24
N GLU A 689 4.86 -33.10 -2.23
CA GLU A 689 5.96 -34.06 -2.36
C GLU A 689 6.64 -34.23 -1.01
N MET A 690 6.71 -35.47 -0.54
CA MET A 690 7.23 -35.77 0.80
C MET A 690 8.23 -36.92 0.78
N ASP A 691 9.46 -36.64 1.22
CA ASP A 691 10.44 -37.63 1.63
C ASP A 691 10.37 -37.79 3.15
N GLY A 692 9.42 -38.63 3.61
CA GLY A 692 9.20 -38.83 5.04
C GLY A 692 10.43 -39.38 5.78
N GLN A 693 11.26 -40.21 5.13
CA GLN A 693 12.46 -40.77 5.74
C GLN A 693 13.56 -39.72 5.88
N GLY A 694 13.78 -38.91 4.84
CA GLY A 694 14.69 -37.77 4.88
C GLY A 694 14.27 -36.74 5.92
N THR A 695 12.98 -36.37 5.96
CA THR A 695 12.44 -35.47 6.99
C THR A 695 12.68 -36.03 8.39
N LEU A 696 12.34 -37.30 8.66
CA LEU A 696 12.52 -37.90 9.98
C LEU A 696 14.00 -37.97 10.40
N SER A 697 14.90 -38.26 9.45
CA SER A 697 16.35 -38.24 9.69
C SER A 697 16.85 -36.85 10.10
N LEU A 698 16.40 -35.79 9.43
CA LEU A 698 16.79 -34.42 9.77
C LEU A 698 16.19 -33.99 11.12
N VAL A 699 14.92 -34.31 11.37
CA VAL A 699 14.27 -34.03 12.66
C VAL A 699 15.02 -34.72 13.80
N SER A 700 15.35 -36.00 13.66
CA SER A 700 16.09 -36.76 14.69
C SER A 700 17.48 -36.16 14.97
N LYS A 701 18.11 -35.56 13.95
CA LYS A 701 19.41 -34.91 14.06
C LYS A 701 19.34 -33.55 14.77
N TYR A 702 18.33 -32.74 14.45
CA TYR A 702 18.29 -31.32 14.86
C TYR A 702 17.36 -31.03 16.04
N ALA A 703 16.25 -31.75 16.19
CA ALA A 703 15.27 -31.50 17.24
C ALA A 703 15.83 -31.59 18.67
N PRO A 704 16.70 -32.55 19.04
CA PRO A 704 17.26 -32.60 20.40
C PRO A 704 18.03 -31.33 20.77
N ALA A 705 18.84 -30.81 19.85
CA ALA A 705 19.61 -29.59 20.05
C ALA A 705 18.69 -28.36 20.12
N ALA A 706 17.69 -28.27 19.25
CA ALA A 706 16.73 -27.16 19.25
C ALA A 706 15.93 -27.10 20.56
N LEU A 707 15.49 -28.25 21.09
CA LEU A 707 14.81 -28.34 22.39
C LEU A 707 15.73 -27.93 23.54
N HIS A 708 16.97 -28.41 23.54
CA HIS A 708 17.98 -28.06 24.54
C HIS A 708 18.31 -26.55 24.53
N ASN A 709 18.45 -25.97 23.34
CA ASN A 709 18.72 -24.55 23.15
C ASN A 709 17.54 -23.67 23.59
N PHE A 710 16.31 -24.17 23.46
CA PHE A 710 15.13 -23.49 23.97
C PHE A 710 15.11 -23.50 25.50
N ILE A 711 15.10 -24.70 26.09
CA ILE A 711 15.11 -24.90 27.54
C ILE A 711 16.01 -26.10 27.86
N PRO A 712 17.19 -25.91 28.47
CA PRO A 712 18.07 -27.02 28.79
C PRO A 712 17.38 -28.08 29.66
N GLY A 713 17.39 -29.33 29.19
CA GLY A 713 16.74 -30.47 29.84
C GLY A 713 15.40 -30.85 29.23
N LEU A 714 14.80 -29.98 28.40
CA LEU A 714 13.54 -30.26 27.71
C LEU A 714 13.68 -31.45 26.75
N GLU A 715 14.87 -31.68 26.20
CA GLU A 715 15.17 -32.83 25.35
C GLU A 715 15.18 -34.18 26.09
N ARG A 716 14.98 -34.17 27.42
CA ARG A 716 15.01 -35.37 28.30
C ARG A 716 13.79 -35.51 29.20
N GLY A 717 12.90 -34.53 29.23
CA GLY A 717 11.73 -34.58 30.10
C GLY A 717 11.00 -33.25 30.22
N LEU A 718 9.86 -33.30 30.91
CA LEU A 718 8.95 -32.16 31.09
C LEU A 718 9.00 -31.53 32.49
N ASN A 719 9.82 -32.08 33.40
CA ASN A 719 9.85 -31.69 34.81
C ASN A 719 11.11 -30.89 35.16
N ASN A 720 10.99 -30.00 36.15
CA ASN A 720 12.13 -29.30 36.75
C ASN A 720 12.94 -28.45 35.76
N LEU A 721 12.28 -27.90 34.75
CA LEU A 721 12.84 -27.12 33.66
C LEU A 721 13.06 -25.67 34.09
N LYS A 722 14.25 -25.12 33.86
CA LYS A 722 14.56 -23.72 34.19
C LYS A 722 13.98 -22.81 33.11
N LEU A 723 13.10 -21.89 33.48
CA LEU A 723 12.50 -20.97 32.51
C LEU A 723 13.55 -20.07 31.85
N PRO A 724 13.39 -19.73 30.55
CA PRO A 724 14.27 -18.78 29.88
C PRO A 724 14.30 -17.44 30.62
N GLY A 725 15.50 -16.97 30.97
CA GLY A 725 15.68 -15.68 31.65
C GLY A 725 15.19 -15.62 33.11
N SER A 726 14.88 -16.76 33.75
CA SER A 726 14.46 -16.84 35.16
C SER A 726 15.17 -17.98 35.89
N ASP A 727 15.27 -17.88 37.22
CA ASP A 727 15.74 -18.96 38.10
C ASP A 727 14.64 -19.93 38.52
N GLU A 728 13.38 -19.64 38.17
CA GLU A 728 12.24 -20.51 38.42
C GLU A 728 12.38 -21.84 37.65
N ARG A 729 12.07 -22.93 38.36
CA ARG A 729 11.97 -24.26 37.77
C ARG A 729 10.52 -24.69 37.71
N VAL A 730 10.10 -25.15 36.54
CA VAL A 730 8.70 -25.47 36.25
C VAL A 730 8.54 -26.87 35.69
N THR A 731 7.32 -27.36 35.74
CA THR A 731 6.90 -28.57 35.03
C THR A 731 5.95 -28.17 33.92
N VAL A 732 6.10 -28.78 32.74
CA VAL A 732 5.14 -28.70 31.64
C VAL A 732 4.00 -29.67 31.92
N ASP A 733 2.77 -29.15 31.90
CA ASP A 733 1.56 -29.91 32.17
C ASP A 733 1.11 -30.64 30.91
N TRP A 734 1.11 -29.95 29.77
CA TRP A 734 0.62 -30.46 28.50
C TRP A 734 1.56 -30.12 27.34
N VAL A 735 1.67 -31.05 26.40
CA VAL A 735 2.39 -30.86 25.12
C VAL A 735 1.37 -30.86 23.99
N VAL A 736 1.38 -29.79 23.20
CA VAL A 736 0.55 -29.64 22.00
C VAL A 736 1.48 -29.63 20.79
N PRO A 737 1.74 -30.79 20.18
CA PRO A 737 2.61 -30.87 19.03
C PRO A 737 1.86 -30.54 17.73
N HIS A 738 2.60 -30.08 16.71
CA HIS A 738 2.13 -30.09 15.34
C HIS A 738 1.79 -31.53 14.90
N GLN A 739 0.58 -31.72 14.39
CA GLN A 739 0.04 -33.02 14.00
C GLN A 739 0.47 -33.38 12.56
N ALA A 740 1.76 -33.66 12.36
CA ALA A 740 2.31 -33.95 11.04
C ALA A 740 1.95 -35.36 10.54
N SER A 741 2.13 -36.38 11.39
CA SER A 741 1.79 -37.79 11.18
C SER A 741 1.83 -38.51 12.54
N ALA A 742 1.25 -39.70 12.65
CA ALA A 742 1.31 -40.46 13.91
C ALA A 742 2.75 -40.81 14.27
N VAL A 743 3.57 -41.23 13.29
CA VAL A 743 5.00 -41.49 13.50
C VAL A 743 5.72 -40.25 14.04
N ALA A 744 5.44 -39.07 13.50
CA ALA A 744 6.08 -37.84 13.98
C ALA A 744 5.66 -37.52 15.42
N VAL A 745 4.36 -37.59 15.74
CA VAL A 745 3.86 -37.31 17.08
C VAL A 745 4.34 -38.35 18.11
N ASP A 746 4.29 -39.63 17.77
CA ASP A 746 4.72 -40.73 18.64
C ASP A 746 6.24 -40.71 18.85
N SER A 747 7.01 -40.17 17.90
CA SER A 747 8.46 -40.01 18.04
C SER A 747 8.85 -39.09 19.19
N LEU A 748 7.97 -38.19 19.64
CA LEU A 748 8.23 -37.30 20.79
C LEU A 748 8.48 -38.06 22.10
N ALA A 749 7.98 -39.30 22.21
CA ALA A 749 8.29 -40.18 23.34
C ALA A 749 9.80 -40.45 23.49
N MET A 750 10.59 -40.29 22.43
CA MET A 750 12.05 -40.43 22.47
C MET A 750 12.73 -39.40 23.39
N PHE A 751 12.07 -38.27 23.67
CA PHE A 751 12.54 -37.25 24.59
C PHE A 751 12.17 -37.54 26.06
N GLY A 752 11.62 -38.72 26.35
CA GLY A 752 11.19 -39.10 27.69
C GLY A 752 9.90 -38.39 28.13
N TRP A 753 9.12 -37.86 27.19
CA TRP A 753 7.84 -37.22 27.47
C TRP A 753 6.73 -38.26 27.64
N PRO A 754 5.90 -38.20 28.70
CA PRO A 754 4.81 -39.13 28.90
C PRO A 754 3.74 -38.99 27.81
N ASP A 755 3.28 -40.11 27.25
CA ASP A 755 2.35 -40.12 26.12
C ASP A 755 1.00 -39.47 26.49
N GLU A 756 0.54 -39.67 27.72
CA GLU A 756 -0.69 -39.12 28.26
C GLU A 756 -0.68 -37.59 28.37
N LYS A 757 0.50 -36.95 28.36
CA LYS A 757 0.63 -35.48 28.35
C LYS A 757 0.67 -34.90 26.93
N ILE A 758 0.77 -35.73 25.90
CA ILE A 758 0.88 -35.32 24.51
C ILE A 758 -0.52 -35.34 23.88
N LEU A 759 -1.04 -34.17 23.50
CA LEU A 759 -2.35 -34.08 22.87
C LEU A 759 -2.30 -34.56 21.42
N LYS A 760 -3.18 -35.51 21.08
CA LYS A 760 -3.28 -36.13 19.76
C LYS A 760 -4.67 -35.93 19.18
N THR A 761 -4.77 -35.19 18.08
CA THR A 761 -6.03 -34.95 17.35
C THR A 761 -5.96 -35.42 15.90
N LEU A 762 -4.79 -35.86 15.45
CA LEU A 762 -4.56 -36.34 14.09
C LEU A 762 -5.56 -37.42 13.64
N HIS A 763 -5.94 -38.34 14.53
CA HIS A 763 -6.92 -39.38 14.24
C HIS A 763 -8.32 -38.85 13.89
N LYS A 764 -8.67 -37.63 14.36
CA LYS A 764 -9.97 -36.99 14.15
C LYS A 764 -9.97 -36.01 12.98
N TYR A 765 -8.87 -35.28 12.80
CA TYR A 765 -8.82 -34.12 11.91
C TYR A 765 -7.91 -34.32 10.69
N GLY A 766 -7.01 -35.29 10.73
CA GLY A 766 -5.91 -35.38 9.78
C GLY A 766 -4.87 -34.26 10.01
N ASN A 767 -3.89 -34.17 9.11
CA ASN A 767 -2.93 -33.07 9.11
C ASN A 767 -3.56 -31.85 8.43
N CYS A 768 -3.94 -30.85 9.22
CA CYS A 768 -4.48 -29.57 8.76
C CYS A 768 -3.39 -28.50 8.58
N VAL A 769 -2.16 -28.88 8.23
CA VAL A 769 -1.03 -27.98 7.90
C VAL A 769 -0.80 -26.94 9.01
N SER A 770 -1.01 -25.65 8.76
CA SER A 770 -0.76 -24.58 9.74
C SER A 770 -1.80 -24.54 10.84
N SER A 771 -2.98 -25.12 10.60
CA SER A 771 -4.09 -25.15 11.53
C SER A 771 -4.01 -26.30 12.54
N SER A 772 -3.20 -27.33 12.28
CA SER A 772 -3.06 -28.52 13.13
C SER A 772 -2.74 -28.20 14.60
N LEU A 773 -1.77 -27.30 14.82
CA LEU A 773 -1.32 -26.95 16.17
C LEU A 773 -2.39 -26.13 16.92
N PRO A 774 -2.93 -25.02 16.39
CA PRO A 774 -3.98 -24.29 17.09
C PRO A 774 -5.32 -25.04 17.19
N LEU A 775 -5.66 -25.94 16.26
CA LEU A 775 -6.82 -26.83 16.40
C LEU A 775 -6.65 -27.76 17.61
N THR A 776 -5.46 -28.34 17.79
CA THR A 776 -5.16 -29.23 18.92
C THR A 776 -5.20 -28.48 20.25
N LEU A 777 -4.64 -27.25 20.29
CA LEU A 777 -4.73 -26.38 21.45
C LEU A 777 -6.20 -26.09 21.80
N CYS A 778 -7.01 -25.69 20.81
CA CYS A 778 -8.43 -25.40 21.03
C CYS A 778 -9.22 -26.64 21.47
N ASP A 779 -8.94 -27.82 20.91
CA ASP A 779 -9.58 -29.09 21.32
C ASP A 779 -9.29 -29.41 22.78
N GLY A 780 -8.03 -29.25 23.21
CA GLY A 780 -7.59 -29.45 24.59
C GLY A 780 -8.18 -28.45 25.58
N ILE A 781 -8.49 -27.23 25.14
CA ILE A 781 -9.19 -26.24 25.98
C ILE A 781 -10.69 -26.55 26.02
N ASP A 782 -11.31 -26.83 24.87
CA ASP A 782 -12.76 -27.11 24.76
C ASP A 782 -13.18 -28.36 25.56
N ASN A 783 -12.32 -29.37 25.61
CA ASN A 783 -12.57 -30.60 26.36
C ASN A 783 -12.11 -30.53 27.84
N ASN A 784 -11.67 -29.35 28.30
CA ASN A 784 -11.21 -29.08 29.67
C ASN A 784 -9.99 -29.91 30.12
N THR A 785 -9.19 -30.43 29.17
CA THR A 785 -7.87 -31.02 29.44
C THR A 785 -6.89 -29.94 29.88
N ILE A 786 -6.80 -28.85 29.11
CA ILE A 786 -5.99 -27.67 29.41
C ILE A 786 -6.82 -26.67 30.22
N LYS A 787 -6.33 -26.28 31.38
CA LYS A 787 -6.99 -25.34 32.31
C LYS A 787 -6.15 -24.09 32.53
N ARG A 788 -6.80 -23.02 32.97
CA ARG A 788 -6.10 -21.77 33.30
C ARG A 788 -5.04 -22.02 34.36
N GLY A 789 -3.84 -21.50 34.14
CA GLY A 789 -2.66 -21.74 34.96
C GLY A 789 -1.82 -22.94 34.54
N ASP A 790 -2.30 -23.81 33.64
CA ASP A 790 -1.49 -24.91 33.11
C ASP A 790 -0.37 -24.37 32.22
N ARG A 791 0.81 -24.99 32.31
CA ARG A 791 1.95 -24.71 31.44
C ARG A 791 1.89 -25.61 30.22
N VAL A 792 1.70 -25.01 29.07
CA VAL A 792 1.50 -25.70 27.79
C VAL A 792 2.72 -25.47 26.90
N LEU A 793 3.37 -26.56 26.50
CA LEU A 793 4.41 -26.56 25.48
C LEU A 793 3.79 -26.77 24.11
N LEU A 794 3.80 -25.73 23.29
CA LEU A 794 3.50 -25.83 21.87
C LEU A 794 4.80 -26.16 21.13
N CYS A 795 4.85 -27.20 20.33
CA CYS A 795 6.07 -27.55 19.60
C CYS A 795 5.79 -28.21 18.25
N GLY A 796 6.80 -28.27 17.39
CA GLY A 796 6.66 -29.02 16.15
C GLY A 796 7.78 -28.78 15.17
N THR A 797 7.66 -29.49 14.05
CA THR A 797 8.53 -29.33 12.89
C THR A 797 7.71 -28.98 11.66
N SER A 798 8.33 -28.32 10.68
CA SER A 798 7.70 -27.98 9.40
C SER A 798 8.69 -28.06 8.24
N ALA A 799 8.17 -28.05 7.02
CA ALA A 799 8.98 -27.92 5.80
C ALA A 799 9.88 -26.68 5.85
N GLY A 800 11.13 -26.84 5.42
CA GLY A 800 12.21 -25.87 5.64
C GLY A 800 13.60 -26.52 5.79
N ILE A 801 13.84 -27.51 6.67
CA ILE A 801 12.99 -27.87 7.81
C ILE A 801 13.18 -26.88 8.95
N SER A 802 12.14 -26.65 9.74
CA SER A 802 12.25 -25.83 10.95
C SER A 802 11.80 -26.61 12.17
N CYS A 803 12.44 -26.38 13.32
CA CYS A 803 12.02 -26.88 14.63
C CYS A 803 11.65 -25.67 15.48
N ALA A 804 10.44 -25.63 16.04
CA ALA A 804 10.01 -24.54 16.91
C ALA A 804 9.36 -25.04 18.20
N SER A 805 9.46 -24.22 19.24
CA SER A 805 8.86 -24.46 20.54
C SER A 805 8.44 -23.15 21.20
N MET A 806 7.32 -23.18 21.91
CA MET A 806 6.80 -22.08 22.70
C MET A 806 6.25 -22.64 24.01
N LEU A 807 6.67 -22.06 25.12
CA LEU A 807 6.13 -22.39 26.44
C LEU A 807 5.26 -21.23 26.90
N LEU A 808 4.00 -21.50 27.23
CA LEU A 808 3.07 -20.51 27.75
C LEU A 808 2.34 -21.05 28.99
N THR A 809 1.87 -20.14 29.83
CA THR A 809 0.87 -20.41 30.87
C THR A 809 -0.49 -19.93 30.38
N TYR A 810 -1.49 -20.83 30.32
CA TYR A 810 -2.82 -20.56 29.74
C TYR A 810 -3.73 -19.69 30.61
#